data_AF-A0A135TGQ0-F1
#
_entry.id   AF-A0A135TGQ0-F1
#
_cell.length_a   1.000
_cell.length_b   1.000
_cell.length_c   1.000
_cell.angle_alpha   90.00
_cell.angle_beta   90.00
_cell.angle_gamma   90.00
#
_symmetry.space_group_name_H-M   'P 1'
#
loop_
_entity.id
_entity.type
_entity.pdbx_description
1 polymer ?
#
loop_
_entity_poly.entity_id
_entity_poly.type
_entity_poly.pdbx_seq_one_letter_code
_entity_poly.pdbx_strand_id
1 'polypeptide(L)'
;MATEFTPLDVEALIKQLTWDEKIELLAGQGSFRTTGLPHRQIPDLITSDGPHGIRGRRSFARNPSPMLPSATGMGATFNAELLHKVGNLLGEEARARGVHVLLAPTICLQRSPLFGRGFEAFAEDPFLSGILGAAYINGVQERGVATSVKHYAAHDQSDNSIEDNVCMTQRTLREIHLMPFQLVMRDSDPWTFMTSYNKINGIHVSEDPLLLKQVLRDEWGFKGLVMSDWFGTYSTSEAINAGLDLEMPGPTQWRGKCLSLAVNSRKVARTTVDEAVRNILNLVNKVKDTKPAAYFAASNTPEQQALIRQLVAESIVLLKNERKVLPIKKSEGKKIGLIGDHVKNPALSGGGSAEVEPYYSVTPYDAIIEAAGKENVSYALGCHSFRFSPLLKNLAPHQSQHRGFGWSVEIFEQDPDENPKAEALVTAHAQKELIDVPESFHASLPKKFYVRARATYTPSVTGPFKFGFSTSGKGKLRVDGKELIDLWSDQPPKTGPTPCFNRLSMEKFCNTDVVEGRTLELEVVQVNEDLSGGVGTALTLAGRVGGFELIDEGVAIKEAADLAKNVDIPIVVTGLSSDFEYEGADRKHLRLPGRVDDLIEAVLQANPNAVSGLQSHEMQMSRYESHVFDANQFSQVIVTQSGCPIEMPWESKVATLVHAWFGGQETGHGLADVLFGRVNPSGRLSQTFPMSVKHTPSYLSFSKSDYDIVYGEGVFIGHRYYESVDRDPLFYFGQGLSYSTFEYSKLQVPKTFEATEDHKMKVLVDVKNTGPYDGSEVVQVYVHDPESTMLRPVRELKGFAKLFLALNETQTVEFVLDKYSLSYWSQERSKWTAEAGDYVVIIASSSKPQDEILRATFNLPETLFWEGV
;
A
#
# COMPACT_ATOMS: atom_id res chain seq x y z
N MET A 1 -17.46 -31.48 19.66
CA MET A 1 -16.10 -31.93 20.06
C MET A 1 -15.16 -31.55 18.93
N ALA A 2 -14.08 -30.84 19.19
CA ALA A 2 -13.07 -30.58 18.16
C ALA A 2 -12.33 -31.90 17.91
N THR A 3 -12.33 -32.39 16.67
CA THR A 3 -11.35 -33.40 16.25
C THR A 3 -9.98 -32.76 16.43
N GLU A 4 -9.14 -33.34 17.30
CA GLU A 4 -7.75 -32.92 17.43
C GLU A 4 -7.08 -33.06 16.06
N PHE A 5 -6.55 -31.95 15.53
CA PHE A 5 -5.75 -31.97 14.32
C PHE A 5 -4.53 -32.85 14.58
N THR A 6 -4.45 -33.99 13.88
CA THR A 6 -3.28 -34.85 13.92
C THR A 6 -2.33 -34.36 12.83
N PRO A 7 -1.11 -33.92 13.17
CA PRO A 7 -0.13 -33.51 12.16
C PRO A 7 0.10 -34.62 11.13
N LEU A 8 0.21 -34.23 9.86
CA LEU A 8 0.56 -35.14 8.78
C LEU A 8 1.97 -35.69 9.00
N ASP A 9 2.14 -37.01 8.88
CA ASP A 9 3.47 -37.61 8.68
C ASP A 9 3.89 -37.36 7.22
N VAL A 10 4.59 -36.25 7.01
CA VAL A 10 4.97 -35.74 5.69
C VAL A 10 5.78 -36.76 4.89
N GLU A 11 6.77 -37.40 5.51
CA GLU A 11 7.64 -38.36 4.83
C GLU A 11 6.92 -39.67 4.49
N ALA A 12 6.04 -40.15 5.37
CA ALA A 12 5.21 -41.32 5.06
C ALA A 12 4.23 -41.00 3.93
N LEU A 13 3.62 -39.80 3.94
CA LEU A 13 2.62 -39.41 2.96
C LEU A 13 3.24 -39.25 1.57
N ILE A 14 4.40 -38.58 1.44
CA ILE A 14 5.12 -38.45 0.16
C ILE A 14 5.43 -39.81 -0.46
N LYS A 15 5.71 -40.85 0.34
CA LYS A 15 5.96 -42.22 -0.17
C LYS A 15 4.68 -42.90 -0.66
N GLN A 16 3.51 -42.49 -0.18
CA GLN A 16 2.21 -43.08 -0.51
C GLN A 16 1.49 -42.36 -1.66
N LEU A 17 1.81 -41.09 -1.91
CA LEU A 17 1.25 -40.31 -3.01
C LEU A 17 1.74 -40.86 -4.36
N THR A 18 0.80 -41.01 -5.28
CA THR A 18 1.08 -41.29 -6.70
C THR A 18 1.73 -40.07 -7.36
N TRP A 19 2.28 -40.25 -8.56
CA TRP A 19 2.91 -39.12 -9.26
C TRP A 19 1.92 -38.02 -9.64
N ASP A 20 0.73 -38.40 -10.08
CA ASP A 20 -0.29 -37.44 -10.48
C ASP A 20 -0.78 -36.66 -9.26
N GLU A 21 -1.00 -37.32 -8.12
CA GLU A 21 -1.34 -36.65 -6.85
C GLU A 21 -0.27 -35.64 -6.42
N LYS A 22 1.03 -35.98 -6.54
CA LYS A 22 2.11 -35.06 -6.21
C LYS A 22 2.11 -33.82 -7.11
N ILE A 23 1.95 -34.03 -8.42
CA ILE A 23 1.91 -32.95 -9.42
C ILE A 23 0.70 -32.04 -9.18
N GLU A 24 -0.46 -32.61 -8.86
CA GLU A 24 -1.70 -31.88 -8.59
C GLU A 24 -1.55 -30.91 -7.41
N LEU A 25 -0.87 -31.35 -6.33
CA LEU A 25 -0.61 -30.50 -5.17
C LEU A 25 0.23 -29.25 -5.50
N LEU A 26 1.09 -29.31 -6.53
CA LEU A 26 2.01 -28.22 -6.87
C LEU A 26 1.33 -27.06 -7.60
N ALA A 27 0.01 -27.05 -7.78
CA ALA A 27 -0.70 -25.92 -8.36
C ALA A 27 -1.92 -25.51 -7.53
N GLY A 28 -2.29 -24.24 -7.64
CA GLY A 28 -3.53 -23.73 -7.09
C GLY A 28 -4.78 -24.34 -7.75
N GLN A 29 -5.91 -24.22 -7.04
CA GLN A 29 -7.24 -24.54 -7.53
C GLN A 29 -8.10 -23.27 -7.55
N GLY A 30 -8.37 -22.76 -8.76
CA GLY A 30 -8.95 -21.43 -8.94
C GLY A 30 -8.05 -20.35 -8.36
N SER A 31 -8.63 -19.21 -8.00
CA SER A 31 -7.84 -18.01 -7.72
C SER A 31 -7.31 -17.85 -6.31
N PHE A 32 -7.75 -18.66 -5.33
CA PHE A 32 -7.47 -18.37 -3.90
C PHE A 32 -7.21 -19.62 -3.05
N ARG A 33 -6.91 -20.77 -3.67
CA ARG A 33 -6.75 -22.03 -2.94
C ARG A 33 -5.59 -22.84 -3.47
N THR A 34 -4.92 -23.55 -2.59
CA THR A 34 -4.06 -24.67 -2.98
C THR A 34 -4.93 -25.86 -3.37
N THR A 35 -4.39 -26.80 -4.13
CA THR A 35 -5.07 -28.09 -4.33
C THR A 35 -4.92 -28.96 -3.07
N GLY A 36 -6.03 -29.53 -2.59
CA GLY A 36 -6.06 -30.52 -1.51
C GLY A 36 -6.39 -31.92 -2.04
N LEU A 37 -6.08 -32.97 -1.26
CA LEU A 37 -6.41 -34.37 -1.55
C LEU A 37 -7.17 -34.99 -0.36
N PRO A 38 -8.50 -34.79 -0.27
CA PRO A 38 -9.28 -35.24 0.89
C PRO A 38 -9.22 -36.75 1.16
N HIS A 39 -9.10 -37.59 0.12
CA HIS A 39 -8.92 -39.04 0.26
C HIS A 39 -7.56 -39.44 0.87
N ARG A 40 -6.61 -38.51 0.92
CA ARG A 40 -5.31 -38.62 1.60
C ARG A 40 -5.25 -37.80 2.89
N GLN A 41 -6.38 -37.22 3.32
CA GLN A 41 -6.47 -36.32 4.48
C GLN A 41 -5.63 -35.04 4.33
N ILE A 42 -5.33 -34.63 3.09
CA ILE A 42 -4.67 -33.34 2.82
C ILE A 42 -5.74 -32.30 2.52
N PRO A 43 -5.96 -31.28 3.37
CA PRO A 43 -6.91 -30.21 3.10
C PRO A 43 -6.40 -29.24 2.01
N ASP A 44 -7.30 -28.49 1.39
CA ASP A 44 -6.95 -27.29 0.66
C ASP A 44 -6.63 -26.15 1.64
N LEU A 45 -5.64 -25.32 1.30
CA LEU A 45 -5.34 -24.10 2.03
C LEU A 45 -5.92 -22.91 1.28
N ILE A 46 -6.51 -21.97 2.01
CA ILE A 46 -7.10 -20.77 1.44
C ILE A 46 -6.12 -19.62 1.56
N THR A 47 -5.86 -18.95 0.45
CA THR A 47 -5.05 -17.74 0.38
C THR A 47 -5.94 -16.51 0.24
N SER A 48 -5.48 -15.35 0.71
CA SER A 48 -6.15 -14.07 0.49
C SER A 48 -5.16 -12.92 0.46
N ASP A 49 -5.38 -11.96 -0.43
CA ASP A 49 -4.79 -10.62 -0.30
C ASP A 49 -5.37 -9.91 0.95
N GLY A 50 -4.68 -8.96 1.56
CA GLY A 50 -3.31 -8.52 1.29
C GLY A 50 -2.73 -7.75 2.50
N PRO A 51 -1.84 -6.78 2.27
CA PRO A 51 -0.96 -6.22 3.32
C PRO A 51 -1.59 -5.20 4.27
N HIS A 52 -2.77 -4.65 3.96
CA HIS A 52 -3.47 -3.68 4.81
C HIS A 52 -4.97 -3.97 4.97
N GLY A 53 -5.31 -5.26 4.94
CA GLY A 53 -6.67 -5.79 5.12
C GLY A 53 -6.83 -7.15 4.43
N ILE A 54 -7.89 -7.89 4.75
CA ILE A 54 -8.16 -9.22 4.17
C ILE A 54 -9.30 -9.14 3.17
N ARG A 55 -8.99 -9.14 1.87
CA ARG A 55 -9.99 -9.04 0.80
C ARG A 55 -10.95 -10.23 0.78
N GLY A 56 -10.44 -11.41 1.14
CA GLY A 56 -11.17 -12.67 1.06
C GLY A 56 -11.52 -13.07 -0.37
N ARG A 57 -12.55 -13.91 -0.49
CA ARG A 57 -12.99 -14.44 -1.78
C ARG A 57 -13.88 -13.44 -2.49
N ARG A 58 -13.73 -13.32 -3.81
CA ARG A 58 -14.72 -12.60 -4.62
C ARG A 58 -16.10 -13.24 -4.49
N SER A 59 -17.10 -12.42 -4.22
CA SER A 59 -18.49 -12.82 -4.04
C SER A 59 -19.41 -11.72 -4.55
N PHE A 60 -20.67 -12.07 -4.81
CA PHE A 60 -21.73 -11.08 -4.99
C PHE A 60 -22.14 -10.44 -3.66
N ALA A 61 -22.06 -11.16 -2.55
CA ALA A 61 -22.31 -10.61 -1.22
C ALA A 61 -21.17 -9.68 -0.78
N ARG A 62 -21.49 -8.73 0.08
CA ARG A 62 -20.53 -7.83 0.72
C ARG A 62 -19.52 -8.64 1.54
N ASN A 63 -18.23 -8.28 1.50
CA ASN A 63 -17.20 -8.95 2.29
C ASN A 63 -16.29 -7.93 2.96
N PRO A 64 -16.80 -7.18 3.96
CA PRO A 64 -16.02 -6.15 4.61
C PRO A 64 -14.86 -6.73 5.43
N SER A 65 -13.84 -5.92 5.65
CA SER A 65 -12.58 -6.28 6.30
C SER A 65 -12.02 -5.06 7.05
N PRO A 66 -11.11 -5.23 8.04
CA PRO A 66 -10.37 -4.10 8.56
C PRO A 66 -9.56 -3.47 7.43
N MET A 67 -9.81 -2.19 7.15
CA MET A 67 -9.01 -1.42 6.21
C MET A 67 -8.02 -0.56 7.00
N LEU A 68 -6.77 -0.99 7.00
CA LEU A 68 -5.68 -0.28 7.66
C LEU A 68 -5.16 0.85 6.75
N PRO A 69 -4.35 1.79 7.27
CA PRO A 69 -3.61 2.72 6.43
C PRO A 69 -2.74 2.02 5.39
N SER A 70 -2.37 2.74 4.32
CA SER A 70 -1.36 2.27 3.37
C SER A 70 -0.10 1.84 4.11
N ALA A 71 0.65 0.90 3.54
CA ALA A 71 1.89 0.43 4.16
C ALA A 71 2.90 1.58 4.33
N THR A 72 2.92 2.56 3.44
CA THR A 72 3.73 3.78 3.60
C THR A 72 3.35 4.60 4.82
N GLY A 73 2.04 4.67 5.13
CA GLY A 73 1.53 5.27 6.37
C GLY A 73 1.90 4.45 7.60
N MET A 74 1.74 3.12 7.54
CA MET A 74 2.21 2.23 8.62
C MET A 74 3.72 2.33 8.82
N GLY A 75 4.49 2.48 7.74
CA GLY A 75 5.94 2.72 7.75
C GLY A 75 6.30 4.03 8.45
N ALA A 76 5.47 5.06 8.24
CA ALA A 76 5.65 6.36 8.87
C ALA A 76 5.47 6.33 10.40
N THR A 77 4.93 5.24 10.96
CA THR A 77 4.85 5.08 12.41
C THR A 77 6.21 4.86 13.05
N PHE A 78 7.19 4.26 12.34
CA PHE A 78 8.46 3.77 12.89
C PHE A 78 8.26 2.93 14.18
N ASN A 79 7.21 2.12 14.22
CA ASN A 79 6.76 1.43 15.43
C ASN A 79 6.59 -0.08 15.21
N ALA A 80 7.68 -0.84 15.35
CA ALA A 80 7.67 -2.29 15.17
C ALA A 80 6.69 -3.00 16.11
N GLU A 81 6.53 -2.52 17.35
CA GLU A 81 5.56 -3.08 18.30
C GLU A 81 4.11 -2.89 17.84
N LEU A 82 3.80 -1.73 17.25
CA LEU A 82 2.48 -1.49 16.67
C LEU A 82 2.25 -2.37 15.44
N LEU A 83 3.26 -2.57 14.60
CA LEU A 83 3.17 -3.47 13.44
C LEU A 83 2.99 -4.95 13.85
N HIS A 84 3.56 -5.36 14.98
CA HIS A 84 3.28 -6.68 15.57
C HIS A 84 1.82 -6.82 16.02
N LYS A 85 1.25 -5.77 16.64
CA LYS A 85 -0.19 -5.73 16.98
C LYS A 85 -1.08 -5.75 15.74
N VAL A 86 -0.67 -5.06 14.68
CA VAL A 86 -1.35 -5.12 13.37
C VAL A 86 -1.33 -6.53 12.80
N GLY A 87 -0.17 -7.20 12.82
CA GLY A 87 -0.05 -8.58 12.40
C GLY A 87 -0.97 -9.52 13.20
N ASN A 88 -1.05 -9.32 14.52
CA ASN A 88 -1.98 -10.05 15.38
C ASN A 88 -3.45 -9.85 14.97
N LEU A 89 -3.88 -8.61 14.74
CA LEU A 89 -5.24 -8.29 14.28
C LEU A 89 -5.55 -9.01 12.96
N LEU A 90 -4.64 -8.96 11.99
CA LEU A 90 -4.83 -9.61 10.69
C LEU A 90 -4.78 -11.14 10.79
N GLY A 91 -3.95 -11.70 11.66
CA GLY A 91 -3.93 -13.13 11.93
C GLY A 91 -5.24 -13.63 12.55
N GLU A 92 -5.83 -12.87 13.48
CA GLU A 92 -7.16 -13.16 14.04
C GLU A 92 -8.26 -13.06 12.98
N GLU A 93 -8.21 -12.01 12.17
CA GLU A 93 -9.17 -11.76 11.09
C GLU A 93 -9.12 -12.85 10.01
N ALA A 94 -7.91 -13.31 9.66
CA ALA A 94 -7.69 -14.39 8.71
C ALA A 94 -8.34 -15.68 9.20
N ARG A 95 -8.13 -16.02 10.48
CA ARG A 95 -8.73 -17.21 11.10
C ARG A 95 -10.25 -17.14 11.13
N ALA A 96 -10.81 -15.97 11.45
CA ALA A 96 -12.25 -15.78 11.43
C ALA A 96 -12.86 -16.02 10.03
N ARG A 97 -12.08 -15.81 8.96
CA ARG A 97 -12.49 -15.92 7.55
C ARG A 97 -12.14 -17.24 6.88
N GLY A 98 -11.48 -18.14 7.59
CA GLY A 98 -10.99 -19.38 6.99
C GLY A 98 -9.73 -19.22 6.13
N VAL A 99 -8.99 -18.11 6.28
CA VAL A 99 -7.77 -17.84 5.52
C VAL A 99 -6.57 -18.45 6.24
N HIS A 100 -5.78 -19.23 5.50
CA HIS A 100 -4.62 -19.96 6.00
C HIS A 100 -3.30 -19.26 5.63
N VAL A 101 -3.29 -18.56 4.48
CA VAL A 101 -2.12 -17.80 4.00
C VAL A 101 -2.57 -16.39 3.63
N LEU A 102 -2.05 -15.40 4.36
CA LEU A 102 -2.20 -13.99 4.03
C LEU A 102 -1.09 -13.57 3.06
N LEU A 103 -1.44 -13.03 1.90
CA LEU A 103 -0.50 -12.62 0.86
C LEU A 103 0.09 -11.23 1.17
N ALA A 104 0.94 -11.20 2.20
CA ALA A 104 1.48 -10.02 2.86
C ALA A 104 2.71 -10.41 3.71
N PRO A 105 3.49 -9.43 4.21
CA PRO A 105 3.48 -8.03 3.80
C PRO A 105 4.19 -7.83 2.46
N THR A 106 3.94 -6.69 1.82
CA THR A 106 4.73 -6.22 0.69
C THR A 106 5.90 -5.41 1.22
N ILE A 107 7.14 -5.85 0.99
CA ILE A 107 8.37 -5.23 1.55
C ILE A 107 9.38 -4.79 0.48
N CYS A 108 8.93 -4.71 -0.78
CA CYS A 108 9.62 -4.01 -1.86
C CYS A 108 9.85 -2.53 -1.51
N LEU A 109 10.56 -1.77 -2.35
CA LEU A 109 11.00 -0.42 -2.00
C LEU A 109 10.49 0.61 -3.01
N GLN A 110 10.18 1.81 -2.53
CA GLN A 110 9.88 2.95 -3.39
C GLN A 110 11.17 3.54 -3.97
N ARG A 111 11.87 2.77 -4.82
CA ARG A 111 13.01 3.24 -5.63
C ARG A 111 12.68 4.53 -6.38
N SER A 112 11.43 4.64 -6.83
CA SER A 112 10.86 5.81 -7.46
C SER A 112 9.58 6.22 -6.73
N PRO A 113 9.32 7.53 -6.56
CA PRO A 113 8.04 7.99 -6.03
C PRO A 113 6.89 7.70 -7.00
N LEU A 114 7.14 7.43 -8.27
CA LEU A 114 6.11 7.16 -9.27
C LEU A 114 5.54 5.73 -9.21
N PHE A 115 6.11 4.86 -8.37
CA PHE A 115 5.72 3.46 -8.27
C PHE A 115 4.24 3.30 -7.92
N GLY A 116 3.48 2.64 -8.80
CA GLY A 116 2.03 2.45 -8.71
C GLY A 116 1.61 1.72 -7.44
N ARG A 117 2.37 0.70 -7.03
CA ARG A 117 2.20 -0.02 -5.75
C ARG A 117 3.11 0.50 -4.64
N GLY A 118 3.67 1.70 -4.79
CA GLY A 118 4.52 2.30 -3.75
C GLY A 118 3.78 2.43 -2.42
N PHE A 119 2.48 2.73 -2.44
CA PHE A 119 1.63 2.78 -1.23
C PHE A 119 1.58 1.44 -0.46
N GLU A 120 1.85 0.32 -1.13
CA GLU A 120 1.72 -1.03 -0.61
C GLU A 120 2.97 -1.52 0.13
N ALA A 121 4.10 -0.81 0.00
CA ALA A 121 5.36 -1.08 0.71
C ALA A 121 5.62 -0.11 1.86
N PHE A 122 6.40 -0.50 2.87
CA PHE A 122 6.56 0.30 4.09
C PHE A 122 7.39 1.57 3.92
N ALA A 123 8.55 1.49 3.26
CA ALA A 123 9.52 2.60 3.22
C ALA A 123 10.54 2.46 2.09
N GLU A 124 11.16 3.58 1.71
CA GLU A 124 12.27 3.58 0.74
C GLU A 124 13.57 2.99 1.33
N ASP A 125 13.64 2.89 2.66
CA ASP A 125 14.79 2.37 3.37
C ASP A 125 14.66 0.86 3.63
N PRO A 126 15.64 0.04 3.20
CA PRO A 126 15.55 -1.41 3.34
C PRO A 126 15.57 -1.89 4.79
N PHE A 127 16.26 -1.18 5.69
CA PHE A 127 16.29 -1.55 7.11
C PHE A 127 14.93 -1.31 7.75
N LEU A 128 14.34 -0.13 7.55
CA LEU A 128 13.00 0.18 8.05
C LEU A 128 11.95 -0.81 7.51
N SER A 129 11.95 -1.06 6.20
CA SER A 129 11.02 -2.00 5.56
C SER A 129 11.16 -3.43 6.12
N GLY A 130 12.41 -3.91 6.28
CA GLY A 130 12.69 -5.24 6.82
C GLY A 130 12.26 -5.42 8.27
N ILE A 131 12.58 -4.47 9.16
CA ILE A 131 12.25 -4.55 10.58
C ILE A 131 10.73 -4.50 10.81
N LEU A 132 10.03 -3.59 10.11
CA LEU A 132 8.57 -3.49 10.21
C LEU A 132 7.88 -4.73 9.59
N GLY A 133 8.40 -5.23 8.47
CA GLY A 133 7.95 -6.47 7.85
C GLY A 133 8.08 -7.67 8.78
N ALA A 134 9.21 -7.83 9.46
CA ALA A 134 9.45 -8.92 10.41
C ALA A 134 8.46 -8.87 11.59
N ALA A 135 8.24 -7.67 12.16
CA ALA A 135 7.28 -7.50 13.25
C ALA A 135 5.84 -7.85 12.82
N TYR A 136 5.43 -7.39 11.63
CA TYR A 136 4.15 -7.75 11.03
C TYR A 136 4.00 -9.27 10.86
N ILE A 137 5.02 -9.93 10.29
CA ILE A 137 5.02 -11.38 10.05
C ILE A 137 4.88 -12.16 11.34
N ASN A 138 5.67 -11.80 12.36
CA ASN A 138 5.60 -12.42 13.69
C ASN A 138 4.18 -12.36 14.25
N GLY A 139 3.53 -11.20 14.20
CA GLY A 139 2.16 -11.03 14.70
C GLY A 139 1.14 -11.92 13.97
N VAL A 140 1.24 -12.06 12.64
CA VAL A 140 0.33 -12.93 11.86
C VAL A 140 0.59 -14.40 12.18
N GLN A 141 1.86 -14.84 12.17
CA GLN A 141 2.26 -16.24 12.35
C GLN A 141 2.01 -16.75 13.77
N GLU A 142 2.09 -15.90 14.80
CA GLU A 142 1.70 -16.24 16.18
C GLU A 142 0.25 -16.73 16.28
N ARG A 143 -0.62 -16.26 15.37
CA ARG A 143 -2.02 -16.72 15.30
C ARG A 143 -2.18 -18.04 14.56
N GLY A 144 -1.13 -18.58 13.95
CA GLY A 144 -1.19 -19.82 13.18
C GLY A 144 -1.69 -19.63 11.75
N VAL A 145 -1.45 -18.44 11.19
CA VAL A 145 -1.72 -18.08 9.80
C VAL A 145 -0.39 -17.80 9.13
N ALA A 146 -0.16 -18.33 7.94
CA ALA A 146 1.06 -18.06 7.20
C ALA A 146 1.03 -16.67 6.58
N THR A 147 2.19 -16.02 6.48
CA THR A 147 2.41 -14.88 5.58
C THR A 147 3.11 -15.33 4.31
N SER A 148 2.74 -14.75 3.17
CA SER A 148 3.52 -14.81 1.93
C SER A 148 4.22 -13.48 1.69
N VAL A 149 5.46 -13.40 2.13
CA VAL A 149 6.30 -12.21 2.01
C VAL A 149 6.52 -11.90 0.54
N LYS A 150 6.23 -10.66 0.11
CA LYS A 150 6.17 -10.34 -1.31
C LYS A 150 6.76 -8.97 -1.69
N HIS A 151 7.16 -8.75 -2.94
CA HIS A 151 7.37 -9.74 -3.99
C HIS A 151 8.88 -9.95 -4.11
N TYR A 152 9.33 -11.17 -3.87
CA TYR A 152 10.74 -11.54 -3.88
C TYR A 152 11.19 -11.70 -5.34
N ALA A 153 11.95 -10.77 -5.93
CA ALA A 153 12.48 -9.52 -5.38
C ALA A 153 12.42 -8.38 -6.43
N ALA A 154 12.77 -7.16 -6.00
CA ALA A 154 12.92 -5.96 -6.83
C ALA A 154 11.69 -5.62 -7.71
N HIS A 155 10.48 -5.88 -7.20
CA HIS A 155 9.24 -5.49 -7.86
C HIS A 155 8.88 -4.05 -7.49
N ASP A 156 9.68 -3.12 -8.00
CA ASP A 156 9.63 -1.69 -7.63
C ASP A 156 9.01 -0.81 -8.74
N GLN A 157 8.35 -1.45 -9.72
CA GLN A 157 7.60 -0.84 -10.84
C GLN A 157 6.34 -1.68 -11.13
N SER A 158 5.24 -1.05 -11.57
CA SER A 158 3.96 -1.72 -11.85
C SER A 158 3.63 -1.85 -13.33
N ASP A 159 4.10 -0.91 -14.16
CA ASP A 159 3.97 -0.97 -15.62
C ASP A 159 4.79 -2.15 -16.16
N ASN A 160 4.19 -3.00 -17.00
CA ASN A 160 4.87 -4.07 -17.76
C ASN A 160 5.67 -5.10 -16.94
N SER A 161 5.29 -5.29 -15.66
CA SER A 161 6.06 -6.10 -14.70
C SER A 161 6.44 -7.52 -15.16
N ILE A 162 5.66 -8.16 -16.03
CA ILE A 162 5.96 -9.52 -16.54
C ILE A 162 7.13 -9.53 -17.54
N GLU A 163 7.24 -8.50 -18.38
CA GLU A 163 8.26 -8.44 -19.44
C GLU A 163 9.54 -7.73 -18.99
N ASP A 164 9.43 -6.86 -17.97
CA ASP A 164 10.52 -6.06 -17.44
C ASP A 164 11.74 -6.90 -17.05
N ASN A 165 12.90 -6.52 -17.60
CA ASN A 165 14.20 -7.01 -17.14
C ASN A 165 14.93 -5.92 -16.36
N VAL A 166 14.95 -6.03 -15.03
CA VAL A 166 15.71 -5.08 -14.21
C VAL A 166 17.17 -5.52 -14.12
N CYS A 167 18.07 -4.62 -14.50
CA CYS A 167 19.50 -4.87 -14.58
C CYS A 167 20.22 -4.11 -13.46
N MET A 168 20.86 -4.83 -12.56
CA MET A 168 21.52 -4.25 -11.39
C MET A 168 22.74 -5.04 -10.95
N THR A 169 23.65 -4.35 -10.27
CA THR A 169 24.83 -4.99 -9.69
C THR A 169 24.45 -5.90 -8.52
N GLN A 170 25.28 -6.91 -8.22
CA GLN A 170 25.06 -7.75 -7.03
C GLN A 170 25.07 -6.93 -5.74
N ARG A 171 25.86 -5.85 -5.68
CA ARG A 171 25.85 -4.93 -4.54
C ARG A 171 24.48 -4.26 -4.36
N THR A 172 23.93 -3.70 -5.44
CA THR A 172 22.58 -3.11 -5.44
C THR A 172 21.53 -4.12 -5.00
N LEU A 173 21.56 -5.32 -5.60
CA LEU A 173 20.62 -6.38 -5.30
C LEU A 173 20.66 -6.76 -3.81
N ARG A 174 21.85 -6.94 -3.24
CA ARG A 174 22.07 -7.37 -1.85
C ARG A 174 21.78 -6.29 -0.81
N GLU A 175 22.30 -5.07 -1.01
CA GLU A 175 22.16 -3.97 -0.04
C GLU A 175 20.77 -3.33 -0.05
N ILE A 176 20.06 -3.37 -1.19
CA ILE A 176 18.79 -2.66 -1.37
C ILE A 176 17.63 -3.65 -1.46
N HIS A 177 17.55 -4.44 -2.53
CA HIS A 177 16.31 -5.15 -2.86
C HIS A 177 16.13 -6.49 -2.12
N LEU A 178 17.23 -7.11 -1.67
CA LEU A 178 17.21 -8.34 -0.88
C LEU A 178 17.31 -8.08 0.63
N MET A 179 17.87 -6.94 1.05
CA MET A 179 18.06 -6.62 2.47
C MET A 179 16.77 -6.71 3.30
N PRO A 180 15.59 -6.18 2.88
CA PRO A 180 14.35 -6.35 3.65
C PRO A 180 13.98 -7.82 3.88
N PHE A 181 14.16 -8.66 2.85
CA PHE A 181 13.87 -10.10 2.93
C PHE A 181 14.89 -10.85 3.79
N GLN A 182 16.16 -10.45 3.74
CA GLN A 182 17.22 -11.01 4.60
C GLN A 182 16.94 -10.70 6.09
N LEU A 183 16.53 -9.47 6.40
CA LEU A 183 16.14 -9.08 7.75
C LEU A 183 14.89 -9.83 8.23
N VAL A 184 13.91 -10.04 7.35
CA VAL A 184 12.74 -10.87 7.64
C VAL A 184 13.13 -12.33 7.93
N MET A 185 14.08 -12.89 7.18
CA MET A 185 14.63 -14.22 7.47
C MET A 185 15.31 -14.28 8.84
N ARG A 186 16.04 -13.23 9.21
CA ARG A 186 16.69 -13.09 10.52
C ARG A 186 15.70 -13.03 11.68
N ASP A 187 14.64 -12.25 11.51
CA ASP A 187 13.83 -11.77 12.63
C ASP A 187 12.42 -12.40 12.73
N SER A 188 11.98 -13.22 11.76
CA SER A 188 10.57 -13.68 11.75
C SER A 188 10.23 -15.09 11.24
N ASP A 189 11.21 -15.94 10.85
CA ASP A 189 10.99 -17.29 10.29
C ASP A 189 9.76 -17.36 9.36
N PRO A 190 9.75 -16.62 8.23
CA PRO A 190 8.60 -16.60 7.32
C PRO A 190 8.27 -18.00 6.81
N TRP A 191 6.98 -18.32 6.67
CA TRP A 191 6.57 -19.66 6.23
C TRP A 191 6.43 -19.77 4.72
N THR A 192 6.11 -18.67 4.03
CA THR A 192 6.07 -18.65 2.57
C THR A 192 6.64 -17.36 1.98
N PHE A 193 7.13 -17.46 0.75
CA PHE A 193 7.55 -16.34 -0.09
C PHE A 193 6.74 -16.33 -1.39
N MET A 194 6.45 -15.15 -1.91
CA MET A 194 5.87 -14.96 -3.25
C MET A 194 6.92 -14.33 -4.18
N THR A 195 7.18 -14.95 -5.32
CA THR A 195 8.13 -14.41 -6.30
C THR A 195 7.56 -13.19 -7.01
N SER A 196 8.42 -12.26 -7.44
CA SER A 196 8.01 -11.15 -8.32
C SER A 196 7.73 -11.61 -9.75
N TYR A 197 7.05 -10.75 -10.51
CA TYR A 197 6.74 -10.96 -11.92
C TYR A 197 7.95 -10.78 -12.83
N ASN A 198 8.86 -9.87 -12.49
CA ASN A 198 9.89 -9.39 -13.40
C ASN A 198 11.09 -10.35 -13.50
N LYS A 199 11.97 -10.04 -14.45
CA LYS A 199 13.32 -10.62 -14.50
C LYS A 199 14.29 -9.76 -13.72
N ILE A 200 15.30 -10.39 -13.15
CA ILE A 200 16.48 -9.72 -12.61
C ILE A 200 17.68 -10.23 -13.39
N ASN A 201 18.43 -9.33 -14.04
CA ASN A 201 19.62 -9.66 -14.83
C ASN A 201 19.40 -10.78 -15.86
N GLY A 202 18.21 -10.82 -16.49
CA GLY A 202 17.88 -11.65 -17.65
C GLY A 202 17.00 -12.87 -17.36
N ILE A 203 16.79 -13.26 -16.10
CA ILE A 203 16.01 -14.44 -15.72
C ILE A 203 14.83 -14.03 -14.85
N HIS A 204 13.65 -14.58 -15.13
CA HIS A 204 12.47 -14.38 -14.30
C HIS A 204 12.73 -14.88 -12.88
N VAL A 205 12.34 -14.12 -11.85
CA VAL A 205 12.67 -14.50 -10.47
C VAL A 205 12.08 -15.87 -10.09
N SER A 206 10.91 -16.22 -10.64
CA SER A 206 10.27 -17.53 -10.49
C SER A 206 11.09 -18.71 -11.06
N GLU A 207 12.16 -18.44 -11.79
CA GLU A 207 13.01 -19.41 -12.49
C GLU A 207 14.50 -19.27 -12.15
N ASP A 208 14.85 -18.33 -11.27
CA ASP A 208 16.24 -17.96 -11.04
C ASP A 208 16.86 -18.83 -9.92
N PRO A 209 17.76 -19.78 -10.24
CA PRO A 209 18.43 -20.60 -9.24
C PRO A 209 19.39 -19.79 -8.35
N LEU A 210 19.86 -18.61 -8.78
CA LEU A 210 20.61 -17.72 -7.90
C LEU A 210 19.70 -17.26 -6.75
N LEU A 211 18.52 -16.72 -7.08
CA LEU A 211 17.64 -16.12 -6.08
C LEU A 211 16.91 -17.16 -5.22
N LEU A 212 16.32 -18.16 -5.85
CA LEU A 212 15.44 -19.11 -5.17
C LEU A 212 16.20 -20.26 -4.49
N LYS A 213 17.35 -20.67 -5.03
CA LYS A 213 18.13 -21.77 -4.47
C LYS A 213 19.35 -21.27 -3.73
N GLN A 214 20.27 -20.58 -4.40
CA GLN A 214 21.55 -20.18 -3.78
C GLN A 214 21.34 -19.17 -2.65
N VAL A 215 20.63 -18.07 -2.89
CA VAL A 215 20.40 -17.03 -1.88
C VAL A 215 19.38 -17.50 -0.85
N LEU A 216 18.16 -17.82 -1.27
CA LEU A 216 17.06 -18.05 -0.33
C LEU A 216 17.24 -19.35 0.48
N ARG A 217 17.63 -20.46 -0.17
CA ARG A 217 17.70 -21.79 0.48
C ARG A 217 19.09 -22.10 1.03
N ASP A 218 20.12 -22.00 0.21
CA ASP A 218 21.46 -22.45 0.57
C ASP A 218 22.14 -21.45 1.51
N GLU A 219 22.05 -20.15 1.21
CA GLU A 219 22.71 -19.09 1.99
C GLU A 219 21.86 -18.65 3.20
N TRP A 220 20.57 -18.36 3.03
CA TRP A 220 19.70 -17.91 4.13
C TRP A 220 18.98 -19.03 4.88
N GLY A 221 19.06 -20.28 4.38
CA GLY A 221 18.51 -21.43 5.08
C GLY A 221 16.98 -21.53 5.09
N PHE A 222 16.28 -20.89 4.15
CA PHE A 222 14.80 -20.93 4.09
C PHE A 222 14.27 -22.36 3.87
N LYS A 223 13.26 -22.76 4.66
CA LYS A 223 12.65 -24.10 4.60
C LYS A 223 11.13 -24.07 4.35
N GLY A 224 10.58 -22.89 4.07
CA GLY A 224 9.16 -22.72 3.80
C GLY A 224 8.78 -23.00 2.35
N LEU A 225 7.64 -22.51 1.92
CA LEU A 225 7.12 -22.68 0.55
C LEU A 225 7.35 -21.41 -0.29
N VAL A 226 7.83 -21.55 -1.52
CA VAL A 226 7.86 -20.46 -2.52
C VAL A 226 6.69 -20.63 -3.48
N MET A 227 5.82 -19.62 -3.57
CA MET A 227 4.75 -19.56 -4.57
C MET A 227 5.03 -18.50 -5.62
N SER A 228 4.47 -18.67 -6.81
CA SER A 228 4.46 -17.59 -7.80
C SER A 228 3.49 -16.49 -7.36
N ASP A 229 3.70 -15.26 -7.86
CA ASP A 229 2.59 -14.32 -8.02
C ASP A 229 1.59 -14.87 -9.06
N TRP A 230 0.42 -14.24 -9.20
CA TRP A 230 -0.69 -14.72 -10.02
C TRP A 230 -0.31 -14.72 -11.51
N PHE A 231 -0.21 -15.91 -12.10
CA PHE A 231 0.30 -16.13 -13.46
C PHE A 231 1.80 -15.85 -13.62
N GLY A 232 2.53 -15.62 -12.52
CA GLY A 232 3.97 -15.38 -12.47
C GLY A 232 4.84 -16.64 -12.56
N THR A 233 4.41 -17.63 -13.35
CA THR A 233 5.21 -18.82 -13.69
C THR A 233 5.38 -18.83 -15.21
N TYR A 234 6.60 -19.00 -15.72
CA TYR A 234 6.91 -18.82 -17.15
C TYR A 234 7.52 -20.06 -17.82
N SER A 235 7.69 -21.15 -17.05
CA SER A 235 8.22 -22.41 -17.52
C SER A 235 7.78 -23.57 -16.62
N THR A 236 8.02 -24.79 -17.11
CA THR A 236 7.78 -26.01 -16.34
C THR A 236 9.03 -26.48 -15.60
N SER A 237 10.13 -26.75 -16.33
CA SER A 237 11.28 -27.46 -15.74
C SER A 237 12.21 -26.51 -15.02
N GLU A 238 12.42 -25.32 -15.58
CA GLU A 238 13.31 -24.28 -15.10
C GLU A 238 12.79 -23.75 -13.76
N ALA A 239 11.52 -23.35 -13.68
CA ALA A 239 10.87 -22.88 -12.45
C ALA A 239 10.96 -23.86 -11.27
N ILE A 240 10.53 -25.12 -11.46
CA ILE A 240 10.53 -26.10 -10.37
C ILE A 240 11.95 -26.51 -9.95
N ASN A 241 12.89 -26.60 -10.90
CA ASN A 241 14.29 -26.91 -10.58
C ASN A 241 15.00 -25.75 -9.88
N ALA A 242 14.56 -24.51 -10.10
CA ALA A 242 15.07 -23.33 -9.39
C ALA A 242 14.57 -23.25 -7.95
N GLY A 243 13.43 -23.87 -7.62
CA GLY A 243 12.87 -23.90 -6.26
C GLY A 243 11.49 -23.24 -6.12
N LEU A 244 10.76 -23.01 -7.22
CA LEU A 244 9.39 -22.53 -7.17
C LEU A 244 8.43 -23.68 -6.81
N ASP A 245 7.96 -23.73 -5.57
CA ASP A 245 7.18 -24.86 -5.03
C ASP A 245 5.71 -24.87 -5.45
N LEU A 246 5.05 -23.72 -5.62
CA LEU A 246 3.60 -23.61 -5.93
C LEU A 246 3.30 -22.61 -7.08
N GLU A 247 2.54 -23.03 -8.11
CA GLU A 247 2.02 -22.14 -9.18
C GLU A 247 0.65 -21.63 -8.76
N MET A 248 0.48 -20.31 -8.84
CA MET A 248 -0.80 -19.63 -8.63
C MET A 248 -1.14 -18.77 -9.86
N PRO A 249 -2.43 -18.60 -10.19
CA PRO A 249 -3.59 -19.35 -9.70
C PRO A 249 -3.78 -20.69 -10.42
N GLY A 250 -4.85 -21.42 -10.05
CA GLY A 250 -5.40 -22.50 -10.86
C GLY A 250 -6.45 -22.03 -11.88
N PRO A 251 -6.78 -22.85 -12.90
CA PRO A 251 -6.13 -24.13 -13.23
C PRO A 251 -4.72 -23.92 -13.78
N THR A 252 -3.83 -24.86 -13.48
CA THR A 252 -2.41 -24.82 -13.87
C THR A 252 -2.21 -24.71 -15.38
N GLN A 253 -1.21 -23.92 -15.79
CA GLN A 253 -0.67 -23.92 -17.15
C GLN A 253 0.60 -24.78 -17.24
N TRP A 254 1.45 -24.74 -16.21
CA TRP A 254 2.81 -25.29 -16.27
C TRP A 254 3.01 -26.60 -15.52
N ARG A 255 2.16 -26.91 -14.55
CA ARG A 255 2.27 -28.01 -13.59
C ARG A 255 1.20 -29.08 -13.73
N GLY A 256 0.51 -29.11 -14.86
CA GLY A 256 -0.30 -30.26 -15.26
C GLY A 256 0.52 -31.27 -16.08
N LYS A 257 0.01 -31.57 -17.28
CA LYS A 257 0.64 -32.50 -18.23
C LYS A 257 2.10 -32.15 -18.55
N CYS A 258 2.44 -30.86 -18.60
CA CYS A 258 3.80 -30.41 -18.88
C CYS A 258 4.81 -30.92 -17.84
N LEU A 259 4.50 -30.81 -16.54
CA LEU A 259 5.38 -31.30 -15.47
C LEU A 259 5.46 -32.83 -15.45
N SER A 260 4.36 -33.53 -15.71
CA SER A 260 4.36 -34.99 -15.84
C SER A 260 5.31 -35.45 -16.96
N LEU A 261 5.28 -34.79 -18.12
CA LEU A 261 6.21 -35.06 -19.23
C LEU A 261 7.66 -34.72 -18.86
N ALA A 262 7.90 -33.61 -18.15
CA ALA A 262 9.23 -33.20 -17.71
C ALA A 262 9.87 -34.22 -16.74
N VAL A 263 9.10 -34.75 -15.79
CA VAL A 263 9.55 -35.81 -14.87
C VAL A 263 9.83 -37.11 -15.64
N ASN A 264 8.93 -37.52 -16.53
CA ASN A 264 9.08 -38.76 -17.30
C ASN A 264 10.26 -38.70 -18.29
N SER A 265 10.57 -37.53 -18.82
CA SER A 265 11.74 -37.28 -19.66
C SER A 265 13.03 -36.98 -18.88
N ARG A 266 12.98 -37.02 -17.54
CA ARG A 266 14.11 -36.75 -16.63
C ARG A 266 14.68 -35.33 -16.73
N LYS A 267 13.89 -34.36 -17.18
CA LYS A 267 14.21 -32.92 -17.08
C LYS A 267 14.02 -32.38 -15.66
N VAL A 268 13.11 -32.98 -14.91
CA VAL A 268 12.86 -32.69 -13.49
C VAL A 268 13.11 -33.96 -12.69
N ALA A 269 13.95 -33.89 -11.67
CA ALA A 269 14.19 -35.02 -10.80
C ALA A 269 12.96 -35.27 -9.92
N ARG A 270 12.64 -36.54 -9.69
CA ARG A 270 11.54 -36.95 -8.80
C ARG A 270 11.69 -36.37 -7.39
N THR A 271 12.93 -36.30 -6.90
CA THR A 271 13.25 -35.70 -5.60
C THR A 271 12.97 -34.20 -5.54
N THR A 272 13.06 -33.48 -6.67
CA THR A 272 12.67 -32.06 -6.75
C THR A 272 11.17 -31.90 -6.52
N VAL A 273 10.35 -32.77 -7.13
CA VAL A 273 8.90 -32.77 -6.91
C VAL A 273 8.57 -33.16 -5.46
N ASP A 274 9.25 -34.15 -4.91
CA ASP A 274 9.07 -34.56 -3.51
C ASP A 274 9.40 -33.41 -2.53
N GLU A 275 10.42 -32.60 -2.81
CA GLU A 275 10.77 -31.41 -2.01
C GLU A 275 9.69 -30.33 -2.07
N ALA A 276 9.18 -30.02 -3.26
CA ALA A 276 8.10 -29.05 -3.41
C ALA A 276 6.82 -29.51 -2.68
N VAL A 277 6.48 -30.80 -2.78
CA VAL A 277 5.34 -31.39 -2.06
C VAL A 277 5.57 -31.34 -0.54
N ARG A 278 6.79 -31.63 -0.08
CA ARG A 278 7.17 -31.52 1.34
C ARG A 278 6.92 -30.12 1.89
N ASN A 279 7.27 -29.08 1.15
CA ASN A 279 7.04 -27.70 1.55
C ASN A 279 5.55 -27.36 1.71
N ILE A 280 4.69 -27.88 0.83
CA ILE A 280 3.23 -27.75 0.95
C ILE A 280 2.71 -28.48 2.20
N LEU A 281 3.10 -29.74 2.39
CA LEU A 281 2.62 -30.54 3.52
C LEU A 281 3.12 -30.01 4.87
N ASN A 282 4.34 -29.47 4.91
CA ASN A 282 4.85 -28.75 6.08
C ASN A 282 4.04 -27.49 6.38
N LEU A 283 3.64 -26.73 5.35
CA LEU A 283 2.77 -25.58 5.51
C LEU A 283 1.41 -25.99 6.09
N VAL A 284 0.81 -27.08 5.59
CA VAL A 284 -0.44 -27.66 6.14
C VAL A 284 -0.29 -27.98 7.63
N ASN A 285 0.85 -28.51 8.07
CA ASN A 285 1.11 -28.80 9.48
C ASN A 285 1.32 -27.54 10.34
N LYS A 286 1.80 -26.43 9.75
CA LYS A 286 2.07 -25.17 10.47
C LYS A 286 0.80 -24.34 10.68
N VAL A 287 -0.07 -24.26 9.68
CA VAL A 287 -1.30 -23.47 9.76
C VAL A 287 -2.33 -24.15 10.67
N LYS A 288 -3.04 -23.37 11.48
CA LYS A 288 -4.08 -23.90 12.38
C LYS A 288 -5.41 -24.03 11.64
N ASP A 289 -6.16 -25.10 11.93
CA ASP A 289 -7.51 -25.29 11.41
C ASP A 289 -8.40 -24.08 11.73
N THR A 290 -8.94 -23.49 10.66
CA THR A 290 -9.81 -22.33 10.73
C THR A 290 -11.24 -22.83 10.66
N LYS A 291 -11.90 -22.93 11.82
CA LYS A 291 -13.35 -23.16 11.81
C LYS A 291 -14.01 -21.91 11.24
N PRO A 292 -14.90 -22.02 10.24
CA PRO A 292 -15.81 -20.93 9.91
C PRO A 292 -16.72 -20.76 11.12
N ALA A 293 -16.32 -19.94 12.09
CA ALA A 293 -17.29 -19.22 12.89
C ALA A 293 -18.20 -18.48 11.90
N ALA A 294 -19.48 -18.28 12.23
CA ALA A 294 -20.36 -17.45 11.41
C ALA A 294 -19.57 -16.19 11.01
N TYR A 295 -19.41 -15.96 9.69
CA TYR A 295 -18.36 -15.17 9.02
C TYR A 295 -18.05 -13.78 9.62
N PHE A 296 -18.94 -13.27 10.49
CA PHE A 296 -18.92 -11.94 11.09
C PHE A 296 -19.00 -11.89 12.62
N ALA A 297 -19.21 -13.01 13.32
CA ALA A 297 -19.57 -12.98 14.74
C ALA A 297 -18.43 -12.57 15.70
N ALA A 298 -17.20 -12.39 15.21
CA ALA A 298 -16.01 -12.15 16.03
C ALA A 298 -15.07 -11.01 15.52
N SER A 299 -15.46 -10.26 14.47
CA SER A 299 -14.63 -9.21 13.87
C SER A 299 -15.24 -7.82 14.06
N ASN A 300 -14.43 -6.77 13.85
CA ASN A 300 -14.82 -5.36 14.01
C ASN A 300 -15.18 -4.95 15.46
N THR A 301 -14.39 -5.42 16.44
CA THR A 301 -14.62 -5.08 17.86
C THR A 301 -14.15 -3.65 18.19
N PRO A 302 -14.67 -3.01 19.26
CA PRO A 302 -14.20 -1.69 19.69
C PRO A 302 -12.68 -1.61 19.90
N GLU A 303 -12.04 -2.69 20.37
CA GLU A 303 -10.59 -2.76 20.55
C GLU A 303 -9.85 -2.75 19.21
N GLN A 304 -10.36 -3.47 18.21
CA GLN A 304 -9.80 -3.43 16.85
C GLN A 304 -9.97 -2.03 16.24
N GLN A 305 -11.15 -1.42 16.40
CA GLN A 305 -11.42 -0.05 15.93
C GLN A 305 -10.49 0.97 16.59
N ALA A 306 -10.27 0.85 17.90
CA ALA A 306 -9.34 1.70 18.64
C ALA A 306 -7.88 1.51 18.17
N LEU A 307 -7.44 0.27 17.93
CA LEU A 307 -6.12 -0.01 17.38
C LEU A 307 -5.94 0.58 15.98
N ILE A 308 -6.95 0.44 15.11
CA ILE A 308 -6.89 1.02 13.76
C ILE A 308 -6.83 2.54 13.85
N ARG A 309 -7.66 3.18 14.68
CA ARG A 309 -7.63 4.64 14.90
C ARG A 309 -6.28 5.12 15.44
N GLN A 310 -5.68 4.39 16.40
CA GLN A 310 -4.33 4.66 16.89
C GLN A 310 -3.33 4.58 15.73
N LEU A 311 -3.39 3.53 14.92
CA LEU A 311 -2.51 3.34 13.76
C LEU A 311 -2.64 4.49 12.75
N VAL A 312 -3.86 4.93 12.43
CA VAL A 312 -4.08 6.11 11.58
C VAL A 312 -3.41 7.35 12.19
N ALA A 313 -3.69 7.66 13.46
CA ALA A 313 -3.19 8.85 14.10
C ALA A 313 -1.65 8.85 14.22
N GLU A 314 -1.03 7.70 14.50
CA GLU A 314 0.43 7.54 14.53
C GLU A 314 1.09 7.54 13.14
N SER A 315 0.33 7.29 12.07
CA SER A 315 0.83 7.35 10.69
C SER A 315 0.91 8.79 10.18
N ILE A 316 0.05 9.69 10.66
CA ILE A 316 -0.02 11.08 10.20
C ILE A 316 1.28 11.82 10.52
N VAL A 317 1.81 12.52 9.52
CA VAL A 317 3.04 13.33 9.62
C VAL A 317 2.69 14.81 9.58
N LEU A 318 3.05 15.54 10.64
CA LEU A 318 3.00 17.00 10.65
C LEU A 318 4.28 17.53 9.97
N LEU A 319 4.16 18.11 8.78
CA LEU A 319 5.33 18.56 8.01
C LEU A 319 5.70 20.01 8.32
N LYS A 320 4.70 20.88 8.53
CA LYS A 320 4.89 22.29 8.89
C LYS A 320 3.86 22.72 9.92
N ASN A 321 4.27 23.59 10.85
CA ASN A 321 3.39 24.23 11.82
C ASN A 321 4.02 25.54 12.34
N GLU A 322 4.49 26.38 11.43
CA GLU A 322 5.31 27.56 11.74
C GLU A 322 4.58 28.58 12.63
N ARG A 323 3.25 28.65 12.50
CA ARG A 323 2.38 29.55 13.25
C ARG A 323 1.71 28.90 14.46
N LYS A 324 2.03 27.64 14.74
CA LYS A 324 1.43 26.88 15.86
C LYS A 324 -0.10 26.90 15.82
N VAL A 325 -0.68 26.81 14.62
CA VAL A 325 -2.14 26.66 14.42
C VAL A 325 -2.61 25.37 15.06
N LEU A 326 -1.81 24.33 14.90
CA LEU A 326 -2.05 23.02 15.47
C LEU A 326 -1.32 22.87 16.82
N PRO A 327 -1.95 22.21 17.81
CA PRO A 327 -3.32 21.69 17.76
C PRO A 327 -4.35 22.83 17.80
N ILE A 328 -5.53 22.61 17.21
CA ILE A 328 -6.66 23.54 17.26
C ILE A 328 -7.20 23.58 18.68
N LYS A 329 -6.66 24.49 19.50
CA LYS A 329 -7.11 24.70 20.88
C LYS A 329 -8.40 25.52 20.90
N LYS A 330 -9.35 25.10 21.75
CA LYS A 330 -10.63 25.78 22.01
C LYS A 330 -11.40 26.04 20.71
N SER A 331 -11.98 24.97 20.15
CA SER A 331 -12.82 25.04 18.94
C SER A 331 -14.20 25.66 19.19
N GLU A 332 -14.67 25.69 20.45
CA GLU A 332 -15.94 26.31 20.82
C GLU A 332 -16.00 27.77 20.34
N GLY A 333 -16.97 28.05 19.47
CA GLY A 333 -17.21 29.39 18.90
C GLY A 333 -16.29 29.77 17.73
N LYS A 334 -15.34 28.92 17.32
CA LYS A 334 -14.54 29.14 16.10
C LYS A 334 -15.23 28.51 14.90
N LYS A 335 -15.33 29.27 13.81
CA LYS A 335 -15.81 28.78 12.52
C LYS A 335 -14.69 28.03 11.79
N ILE A 336 -14.95 26.79 11.42
CA ILE A 336 -14.06 25.92 10.66
C ILE A 336 -14.62 25.77 9.24
N GLY A 337 -13.80 26.06 8.23
CA GLY A 337 -14.16 25.86 6.83
C GLY A 337 -13.44 24.65 6.28
N LEU A 338 -14.19 23.58 5.97
CA LEU A 338 -13.65 22.39 5.33
C LEU A 338 -13.72 22.53 3.81
N ILE A 339 -12.59 22.36 3.14
CA ILE A 339 -12.44 22.63 1.71
C ILE A 339 -11.82 21.43 1.01
N GLY A 340 -12.35 21.04 -0.16
CA GLY A 340 -11.77 20.00 -1.01
C GLY A 340 -12.55 18.69 -1.03
N ASP A 341 -12.40 17.94 -2.12
CA ASP A 341 -13.14 16.69 -2.40
C ASP A 341 -12.95 15.63 -1.30
N HIS A 342 -11.72 15.49 -0.79
CA HIS A 342 -11.39 14.47 0.21
C HIS A 342 -11.97 14.74 1.60
N VAL A 343 -12.58 15.90 1.83
CA VAL A 343 -13.36 16.15 3.04
C VAL A 343 -14.52 15.16 3.18
N LYS A 344 -15.20 14.85 2.06
CA LYS A 344 -16.34 13.91 2.02
C LYS A 344 -16.02 12.61 1.26
N ASN A 345 -15.00 12.62 0.41
CA ASN A 345 -14.54 11.46 -0.35
C ASN A 345 -13.06 11.17 -0.05
N PRO A 346 -12.70 10.83 1.21
CA PRO A 346 -11.31 10.64 1.58
C PRO A 346 -10.67 9.47 0.83
N ALA A 347 -9.37 9.57 0.59
CA ALA A 347 -8.60 8.46 0.04
C ALA A 347 -8.33 7.42 1.14
N LEU A 348 -8.97 6.25 1.01
CA LEU A 348 -8.92 5.21 2.03
C LEU A 348 -7.78 4.21 1.82
N SER A 349 -7.51 3.83 0.56
CA SER A 349 -6.46 2.88 0.17
C SER A 349 -6.01 3.12 -1.28
N GLY A 350 -4.89 2.52 -1.68
CA GLY A 350 -4.52 2.40 -3.09
C GLY A 350 -5.26 1.23 -3.76
N GLY A 351 -5.28 1.21 -5.08
CA GLY A 351 -6.08 0.25 -5.86
C GLY A 351 -5.34 -1.06 -6.17
N GLY A 352 -6.09 -2.09 -6.56
CA GLY A 352 -5.54 -3.37 -7.02
C GLY A 352 -5.71 -4.48 -6.00
N SER A 353 -4.73 -5.38 -5.89
CA SER A 353 -4.86 -6.55 -5.01
C SER A 353 -5.00 -6.20 -3.53
N ALA A 354 -4.38 -5.11 -3.09
CA ALA A 354 -4.42 -4.67 -1.69
C ALA A 354 -5.72 -3.95 -1.29
N GLU A 355 -6.59 -3.63 -2.26
CA GLU A 355 -7.88 -2.99 -2.01
C GLU A 355 -8.84 -3.97 -1.30
N VAL A 356 -9.46 -3.49 -0.23
CA VAL A 356 -10.47 -4.23 0.54
C VAL A 356 -11.71 -3.38 0.70
N GLU A 357 -12.85 -4.00 0.98
CA GLU A 357 -14.02 -3.25 1.40
C GLU A 357 -13.94 -3.01 2.92
N PRO A 358 -14.06 -1.77 3.42
CA PRO A 358 -13.94 -1.52 4.85
C PRO A 358 -15.26 -1.85 5.57
N TYR A 359 -15.20 -2.15 6.87
CA TYR A 359 -16.42 -2.30 7.69
C TYR A 359 -17.34 -1.07 7.60
N TYR A 360 -16.72 0.09 7.74
CA TYR A 360 -17.28 1.43 7.65
C TYR A 360 -16.14 2.36 7.22
N SER A 361 -16.43 3.62 6.90
CA SER A 361 -15.38 4.63 6.71
C SER A 361 -15.83 5.93 7.34
N VAL A 362 -14.96 6.56 8.13
CA VAL A 362 -15.25 7.87 8.73
C VAL A 362 -14.62 8.96 7.89
N THR A 363 -15.43 9.89 7.39
CA THR A 363 -14.93 11.01 6.59
C THR A 363 -14.32 12.09 7.48
N PRO A 364 -13.35 12.89 6.96
CA PRO A 364 -12.90 14.09 7.65
C PRO A 364 -14.05 15.04 8.02
N TYR A 365 -15.07 15.16 7.16
CA TYR A 365 -16.26 15.95 7.44
C TYR A 365 -16.98 15.50 8.72
N ASP A 366 -17.30 14.20 8.82
CA ASP A 366 -18.05 13.65 9.94
C ASP A 366 -17.24 13.79 11.25
N ALA A 367 -15.97 13.39 11.23
CA ALA A 367 -15.11 13.43 12.41
C ALA A 367 -14.85 14.86 12.93
N ILE A 368 -14.72 15.84 12.03
CA ILE A 368 -14.52 17.24 12.43
C ILE A 368 -15.83 17.85 12.95
N ILE A 369 -16.99 17.49 12.40
CA ILE A 369 -18.29 17.87 12.96
C ILE A 369 -18.45 17.32 14.38
N GLU A 370 -18.11 16.05 14.60
CA GLU A 370 -18.13 15.44 15.94
C GLU A 370 -17.21 16.17 16.93
N ALA A 371 -16.06 16.67 16.46
CA ALA A 371 -15.09 17.37 17.29
C ALA A 371 -15.41 18.85 17.54
N ALA A 372 -16.04 19.54 16.59
CA ALA A 372 -16.21 21.00 16.62
C ALA A 372 -17.66 21.48 16.72
N GLY A 373 -18.66 20.61 16.52
CA GLY A 373 -20.07 20.99 16.44
C GLY A 373 -20.47 21.41 15.02
N LYS A 374 -21.60 20.91 14.53
CA LYS A 374 -22.08 21.11 13.15
C LYS A 374 -22.29 22.59 12.82
N GLU A 375 -22.74 23.38 13.77
CA GLU A 375 -22.99 24.81 13.65
C GLU A 375 -21.72 25.64 13.44
N ASN A 376 -20.56 25.09 13.81
CA ASN A 376 -19.26 25.73 13.66
C ASN A 376 -18.54 25.31 12.37
N VAL A 377 -19.09 24.36 11.61
CA VAL A 377 -18.45 23.80 10.42
C VAL A 377 -19.21 24.23 9.16
N SER A 378 -18.47 24.75 8.18
CA SER A 378 -18.95 25.03 6.83
C SER A 378 -18.11 24.25 5.82
N TYR A 379 -18.68 23.95 4.66
CA TYR A 379 -18.03 23.13 3.63
C TYR A 379 -18.13 23.76 2.25
N ALA A 380 -17.03 23.70 1.49
CA ALA A 380 -17.00 23.99 0.06
C ALA A 380 -16.19 22.91 -0.67
N LEU A 381 -16.70 22.40 -1.79
CA LEU A 381 -16.02 21.36 -2.56
C LEU A 381 -14.73 21.88 -3.23
N GLY A 382 -14.77 23.07 -3.84
CA GLY A 382 -13.67 23.60 -4.63
C GLY A 382 -13.60 22.98 -6.02
N CYS A 383 -13.05 21.78 -6.14
CA CYS A 383 -12.96 21.03 -7.40
C CYS A 383 -13.00 19.52 -7.14
N HIS A 384 -13.21 18.73 -8.19
CA HIS A 384 -13.11 17.27 -8.11
C HIS A 384 -11.65 16.82 -8.24
N SER A 385 -11.29 15.72 -7.57
CA SER A 385 -9.94 15.12 -7.64
C SER A 385 -9.92 13.71 -8.26
N PHE A 386 -11.07 13.11 -8.57
CA PHE A 386 -11.15 11.77 -9.16
C PHE A 386 -10.69 11.74 -10.63
N ARG A 387 -10.13 10.61 -11.06
CA ARG A 387 -9.80 10.32 -12.47
C ARG A 387 -10.95 9.64 -13.18
N PHE A 388 -11.62 8.73 -12.48
CA PHE A 388 -12.76 7.98 -12.97
C PHE A 388 -14.01 8.43 -12.24
N SER A 389 -15.18 8.32 -12.88
CA SER A 389 -16.43 8.68 -12.19
C SER A 389 -16.55 7.90 -10.88
N PRO A 390 -16.89 8.57 -9.77
CA PRO A 390 -17.24 7.89 -8.54
C PRO A 390 -18.38 6.90 -8.78
N LEU A 391 -18.26 5.71 -8.21
CA LEU A 391 -19.31 4.70 -8.25
C LEU A 391 -20.58 5.21 -7.55
N LEU A 392 -21.75 4.82 -8.06
CA LEU A 392 -23.03 5.23 -7.48
C LEU A 392 -23.28 4.50 -6.13
N LYS A 393 -23.50 5.27 -5.06
CA LYS A 393 -23.66 4.75 -3.69
C LYS A 393 -25.12 4.51 -3.25
N ASN A 394 -26.11 5.07 -3.95
CA ASN A 394 -27.54 4.97 -3.58
C ASN A 394 -28.29 4.00 -4.50
N LEU A 395 -27.78 2.77 -4.62
CA LEU A 395 -28.34 1.72 -5.48
C LEU A 395 -29.25 0.78 -4.68
N ALA A 396 -30.42 0.46 -5.22
CA ALA A 396 -31.28 -0.60 -4.71
C ALA A 396 -31.58 -1.64 -5.82
N PRO A 397 -31.49 -2.96 -5.55
CA PRO A 397 -31.66 -3.99 -6.56
C PRO A 397 -33.10 -4.01 -7.11
N HIS A 398 -33.25 -4.05 -8.43
CA HIS A 398 -34.56 -4.02 -9.10
C HIS A 398 -35.37 -5.30 -8.83
N GLN A 399 -36.64 -5.14 -8.41
CA GLN A 399 -37.68 -6.18 -8.24
C GLN A 399 -37.19 -7.52 -7.67
N SER A 400 -36.15 -7.48 -6.84
CA SER A 400 -35.60 -8.67 -6.22
C SER A 400 -36.45 -9.01 -4.99
N GLN A 401 -36.64 -10.30 -4.69
CA GLN A 401 -37.25 -10.73 -3.42
C GLN A 401 -36.41 -10.27 -2.20
N HIS A 402 -35.18 -9.78 -2.44
CA HIS A 402 -34.23 -9.27 -1.47
C HIS A 402 -34.23 -7.72 -1.47
N ARG A 403 -34.45 -7.13 -0.30
CA ARG A 403 -34.18 -5.71 -0.04
C ARG A 403 -32.68 -5.55 0.24
N GLY A 404 -32.04 -4.47 -0.21
CA GLY A 404 -30.64 -4.20 0.11
C GLY A 404 -29.99 -3.18 -0.82
N PHE A 405 -28.68 -3.05 -0.72
CA PHE A 405 -27.84 -2.20 -1.58
C PHE A 405 -27.35 -2.98 -2.81
N GLY A 406 -27.16 -2.31 -3.96
CA GLY A 406 -26.46 -2.86 -5.14
C GLY A 406 -27.38 -3.31 -6.28
N TRP A 407 -27.01 -4.39 -6.99
CA TRP A 407 -27.61 -4.80 -8.27
C TRP A 407 -28.31 -6.16 -8.22
N SER A 408 -29.47 -6.27 -8.87
CA SER A 408 -30.01 -7.57 -9.31
C SER A 408 -29.23 -8.01 -10.55
N VAL A 409 -28.64 -9.21 -10.54
CA VAL A 409 -27.78 -9.72 -11.62
C VAL A 409 -28.35 -11.02 -12.17
N GLU A 410 -28.50 -11.09 -13.49
CA GLU A 410 -28.88 -12.29 -14.23
C GLU A 410 -27.79 -12.61 -15.26
N ILE A 411 -27.40 -13.89 -15.37
CA ILE A 411 -26.38 -14.37 -16.31
C ILE A 411 -27.03 -15.32 -17.31
N PHE A 412 -26.75 -15.15 -18.61
CA PHE A 412 -27.38 -15.89 -19.70
C PHE A 412 -26.34 -16.50 -20.65
N GLU A 413 -26.71 -17.60 -21.31
CA GLU A 413 -25.94 -18.15 -22.44
C GLU A 413 -26.17 -17.37 -23.75
N GLN A 414 -27.39 -16.86 -23.94
CA GLN A 414 -27.80 -16.10 -25.11
C GLN A 414 -27.98 -14.62 -24.76
N ASP A 415 -27.90 -13.75 -25.77
CA ASP A 415 -28.12 -12.33 -25.59
C ASP A 415 -29.57 -12.06 -25.12
N PRO A 416 -29.77 -11.48 -23.91
CA PRO A 416 -31.10 -11.23 -23.37
C PRO A 416 -31.88 -10.14 -24.11
N ASP A 417 -31.21 -9.29 -24.91
CA ASP A 417 -31.90 -8.31 -25.76
C ASP A 417 -32.41 -8.94 -27.07
N GLU A 418 -31.64 -9.86 -27.67
CA GLU A 418 -32.06 -10.58 -28.89
C GLU A 418 -33.08 -11.68 -28.59
N ASN A 419 -32.96 -12.33 -27.43
CA ASN A 419 -33.90 -13.32 -26.93
C ASN A 419 -34.42 -12.96 -25.53
N PRO A 420 -35.46 -12.10 -25.44
CA PRO A 420 -36.05 -11.69 -24.15
C PRO A 420 -36.64 -12.83 -23.31
N LYS A 421 -36.80 -14.03 -23.90
CA LYS A 421 -37.30 -15.24 -23.23
C LYS A 421 -36.18 -16.18 -22.79
N ALA A 422 -34.91 -15.81 -22.97
CA ALA A 422 -33.78 -16.60 -22.50
C ALA A 422 -33.87 -16.82 -20.98
N GLU A 423 -33.70 -18.07 -20.55
CA GLU A 423 -33.66 -18.40 -19.13
C GLU A 423 -32.29 -18.02 -18.56
N ALA A 424 -32.29 -17.41 -17.38
CA ALA A 424 -31.06 -17.08 -16.67
C ALA A 424 -30.40 -18.37 -16.15
N LEU A 425 -29.11 -18.56 -16.46
CA LEU A 425 -28.28 -19.61 -15.87
C LEU A 425 -28.04 -19.35 -14.38
N VAL A 426 -27.91 -18.08 -14.01
CA VAL A 426 -27.67 -17.62 -12.64
C VAL A 426 -28.50 -16.36 -12.40
N THR A 427 -29.19 -16.30 -11.28
CA THR A 427 -29.79 -15.07 -10.73
C THR A 427 -29.18 -14.81 -9.36
N ALA A 428 -28.68 -13.60 -9.14
CA ALA A 428 -27.99 -13.21 -7.90
C ALA A 428 -28.29 -11.77 -7.52
N HIS A 429 -28.01 -11.43 -6.26
CA HIS A 429 -27.99 -10.05 -5.76
C HIS A 429 -26.54 -9.68 -5.43
N ALA A 430 -25.98 -8.74 -6.19
CA ALA A 430 -24.67 -8.15 -5.92
C ALA A 430 -24.81 -7.00 -4.92
N GLN A 431 -24.29 -7.16 -3.71
CA GLN A 431 -24.33 -6.20 -2.61
C GLN A 431 -23.14 -5.22 -2.64
N LYS A 432 -22.84 -4.71 -3.82
CA LYS A 432 -21.67 -3.87 -4.11
C LYS A 432 -21.94 -3.00 -5.33
N GLU A 433 -21.15 -1.95 -5.51
CA GLU A 433 -21.26 -1.00 -6.61
C GLU A 433 -20.81 -1.58 -7.95
N LEU A 434 -19.71 -2.35 -7.94
CA LEU A 434 -19.13 -2.95 -9.14
C LEU A 434 -19.97 -4.15 -9.61
N ILE A 435 -20.24 -4.21 -10.91
CA ILE A 435 -20.93 -5.34 -11.53
C ILE A 435 -19.87 -6.33 -12.01
N ASP A 436 -19.33 -7.16 -11.13
CA ASP A 436 -18.35 -8.20 -11.48
C ASP A 436 -18.87 -9.61 -11.21
N VAL A 437 -18.66 -10.52 -12.18
CA VAL A 437 -18.99 -11.94 -12.05
C VAL A 437 -17.89 -12.64 -11.26
N PRO A 438 -18.20 -13.24 -10.09
CA PRO A 438 -17.21 -13.96 -9.30
C PRO A 438 -16.68 -15.19 -10.03
N GLU A 439 -15.38 -15.41 -9.90
CA GLU A 439 -14.69 -16.52 -10.57
C GLU A 439 -15.20 -17.90 -10.16
N SER A 440 -15.84 -18.01 -8.99
CA SER A 440 -16.49 -19.24 -8.53
C SER A 440 -17.58 -19.76 -9.49
N PHE A 441 -18.14 -18.90 -10.34
CA PHE A 441 -19.14 -19.29 -11.33
C PHE A 441 -18.53 -19.74 -12.66
N HIS A 442 -17.27 -19.43 -12.96
CA HIS A 442 -16.71 -19.61 -14.31
C HIS A 442 -16.69 -21.07 -14.75
N ALA A 443 -16.46 -22.02 -13.84
CA ALA A 443 -16.49 -23.44 -14.16
C ALA A 443 -17.89 -23.94 -14.59
N SER A 444 -18.95 -23.23 -14.21
CA SER A 444 -20.35 -23.54 -14.54
C SER A 444 -20.92 -22.71 -15.69
N LEU A 445 -20.21 -21.67 -16.12
CA LEU A 445 -20.66 -20.78 -17.18
C LEU A 445 -20.06 -21.19 -18.54
N PRO A 446 -20.77 -20.96 -19.65
CA PRO A 446 -20.19 -21.10 -20.98
C PRO A 446 -19.04 -20.11 -21.19
N LYS A 447 -18.14 -20.41 -22.14
CA LYS A 447 -17.00 -19.51 -22.46
C LYS A 447 -17.46 -18.09 -22.84
N LYS A 448 -18.60 -17.98 -23.51
CA LYS A 448 -19.27 -16.71 -23.80
C LYS A 448 -20.58 -16.67 -23.05
N PHE A 449 -20.79 -15.64 -22.24
CA PHE A 449 -21.99 -15.41 -21.46
C PHE A 449 -22.34 -13.92 -21.41
N TYR A 450 -23.61 -13.65 -21.15
CA TYR A 450 -24.19 -12.32 -21.09
C TYR A 450 -24.64 -12.01 -19.68
N VAL A 451 -24.55 -10.75 -19.26
CA VAL A 451 -25.00 -10.29 -17.95
C VAL A 451 -26.02 -9.19 -18.13
N ARG A 452 -27.13 -9.27 -17.41
CA ARG A 452 -28.08 -8.18 -17.20
C ARG A 452 -28.08 -7.80 -15.73
N ALA A 453 -27.63 -6.59 -15.42
CA ALA A 453 -27.66 -6.02 -14.08
C ALA A 453 -28.69 -4.90 -14.00
N ARG A 454 -29.53 -4.90 -12.97
CA ARG A 454 -30.58 -3.89 -12.77
C ARG A 454 -30.60 -3.36 -11.34
N ALA A 455 -30.71 -2.06 -11.22
CA ALA A 455 -30.86 -1.37 -9.94
C ALA A 455 -31.70 -0.11 -10.13
N THR A 456 -32.30 0.37 -9.06
CA THR A 456 -32.80 1.73 -8.98
C THR A 456 -31.73 2.62 -8.36
N TYR A 457 -31.64 3.86 -8.83
CA TYR A 457 -30.75 4.88 -8.29
C TYR A 457 -31.55 6.10 -7.87
N THR A 458 -31.31 6.57 -6.65
CA THR A 458 -31.92 7.82 -6.13
C THR A 458 -30.84 8.89 -5.98
N PRO A 459 -30.83 9.90 -6.87
CA PRO A 459 -29.92 11.04 -6.79
C PRO A 459 -30.13 11.85 -5.50
N SER A 460 -29.03 12.37 -4.95
CA SER A 460 -29.04 13.28 -3.80
C SER A 460 -28.99 14.77 -4.21
N VAL A 461 -29.14 15.05 -5.51
CA VAL A 461 -29.02 16.39 -6.10
C VAL A 461 -30.10 16.59 -7.17
N THR A 462 -30.44 17.85 -7.44
CA THR A 462 -31.29 18.24 -8.58
C THR A 462 -30.46 19.09 -9.53
N GLY A 463 -30.41 18.72 -10.81
CA GLY A 463 -29.68 19.47 -11.83
C GLY A 463 -28.89 18.59 -12.80
N PRO A 464 -27.93 19.17 -13.53
CA PRO A 464 -27.15 18.46 -14.53
C PRO A 464 -26.24 17.42 -13.85
N PHE A 465 -26.32 16.19 -14.34
CA PHE A 465 -25.58 15.04 -13.81
C PHE A 465 -24.89 14.31 -14.96
N LYS A 466 -23.67 13.87 -14.74
CA LYS A 466 -22.91 13.09 -15.73
C LYS A 466 -22.85 11.64 -15.28
N PHE A 467 -23.45 10.75 -16.07
CA PHE A 467 -23.24 9.31 -15.94
C PHE A 467 -21.97 8.92 -16.69
N GLY A 468 -21.20 8.00 -16.12
CA GLY A 468 -20.07 7.32 -16.73
C GLY A 468 -20.29 5.81 -16.73
N PHE A 469 -19.93 5.15 -17.83
CA PHE A 469 -19.92 3.69 -17.90
C PHE A 469 -18.63 3.18 -18.54
N SER A 470 -18.08 2.11 -17.97
CA SER A 470 -16.97 1.33 -18.52
C SER A 470 -17.19 -0.17 -18.28
N THR A 471 -16.65 -1.00 -19.15
CA THR A 471 -16.84 -2.46 -19.09
C THR A 471 -15.60 -3.20 -19.58
N SER A 472 -15.36 -4.40 -19.06
CA SER A 472 -14.51 -5.39 -19.73
C SER A 472 -15.38 -6.11 -20.77
N GLY A 473 -14.95 -6.22 -22.03
CA GLY A 473 -15.79 -6.70 -23.12
C GLY A 473 -16.73 -5.62 -23.65
N LYS A 474 -18.00 -5.95 -23.93
CA LYS A 474 -19.01 -5.01 -24.48
C LYS A 474 -20.14 -4.79 -23.49
N GLY A 475 -20.78 -3.62 -23.56
CA GLY A 475 -21.94 -3.37 -22.73
C GLY A 475 -22.72 -2.09 -23.06
N LYS A 476 -23.91 -1.97 -22.48
CA LYS A 476 -24.81 -0.83 -22.63
C LYS A 476 -25.37 -0.43 -21.28
N LEU A 477 -25.47 0.88 -21.01
CA LEU A 477 -26.19 1.44 -19.87
C LEU A 477 -27.49 2.09 -20.36
N ARG A 478 -28.60 1.71 -19.74
CA ARG A 478 -29.94 2.28 -19.94
C ARG A 478 -30.42 2.92 -18.64
N VAL A 479 -31.10 4.06 -18.79
CA VAL A 479 -31.76 4.79 -17.69
C VAL A 479 -33.21 5.03 -18.07
N ASP A 480 -34.15 4.62 -17.21
CA ASP A 480 -35.61 4.64 -17.48
C ASP A 480 -35.97 4.03 -18.85
N GLY A 481 -35.29 2.91 -19.19
CA GLY A 481 -35.48 2.18 -20.45
C GLY A 481 -34.84 2.85 -21.69
N LYS A 482 -34.28 4.05 -21.56
CA LYS A 482 -33.56 4.73 -22.65
C LYS A 482 -32.08 4.36 -22.63
N GLU A 483 -31.55 3.90 -23.76
CA GLU A 483 -30.11 3.70 -23.93
C GLU A 483 -29.38 5.04 -23.81
N LEU A 484 -28.52 5.14 -22.79
CA LEU A 484 -27.80 6.36 -22.46
C LEU A 484 -26.34 6.28 -22.90
N ILE A 485 -25.71 5.11 -22.74
CA ILE A 485 -24.32 4.87 -23.11
C ILE A 485 -24.21 3.51 -23.81
N ASP A 486 -23.73 3.54 -25.06
CA ASP A 486 -23.44 2.33 -25.85
C ASP A 486 -21.92 2.12 -25.96
N LEU A 487 -21.40 1.11 -25.25
CA LEU A 487 -20.04 0.56 -25.39
C LEU A 487 -20.05 -0.79 -26.13
N TRP A 488 -21.18 -1.16 -26.72
CA TRP A 488 -21.34 -2.36 -27.52
C TRP A 488 -20.93 -2.12 -28.96
N SER A 489 -21.39 -1.00 -29.53
CA SER A 489 -21.11 -0.63 -30.92
C SER A 489 -19.92 0.33 -31.06
N ASP A 490 -19.64 1.12 -30.03
CA ASP A 490 -18.67 2.22 -30.08
C ASP A 490 -17.96 2.44 -28.73
N GLN A 491 -16.71 2.00 -28.64
CA GLN A 491 -15.87 2.21 -27.47
C GLN A 491 -14.86 3.34 -27.70
N PRO A 492 -14.68 4.25 -26.73
CA PRO A 492 -13.63 5.26 -26.82
C PRO A 492 -12.24 4.59 -26.91
N PRO A 493 -11.28 5.20 -27.63
CA PRO A 493 -9.93 4.67 -27.71
C PRO A 493 -9.28 4.64 -26.33
N LYS A 494 -8.46 3.63 -26.08
CA LYS A 494 -7.75 3.47 -24.82
C LYS A 494 -6.61 4.49 -24.72
N THR A 495 -6.80 5.51 -23.87
CA THR A 495 -5.83 6.62 -23.70
C THR A 495 -4.89 6.42 -22.51
N GLY A 496 -5.16 5.41 -21.68
CA GLY A 496 -4.31 5.03 -20.55
C GLY A 496 -4.85 3.83 -19.81
N PRO A 497 -4.17 3.40 -18.74
CA PRO A 497 -4.62 2.28 -17.94
C PRO A 497 -5.91 2.61 -17.17
N THR A 498 -6.79 1.60 -17.08
CA THR A 498 -8.15 1.66 -16.52
C THR A 498 -8.30 0.77 -15.27
N PRO A 499 -9.38 0.92 -14.48
CA PRO A 499 -9.63 0.04 -13.33
C PRO A 499 -9.73 -1.44 -13.73
N CYS A 500 -9.71 -2.33 -12.73
CA CYS A 500 -9.68 -3.78 -12.92
C CYS A 500 -8.46 -4.25 -13.72
N PHE A 501 -7.25 -3.84 -13.31
CA PHE A 501 -5.97 -4.23 -13.93
C PHE A 501 -5.91 -3.89 -15.41
N ASN A 502 -6.33 -2.68 -15.77
CA ASN A 502 -6.34 -2.21 -17.15
C ASN A 502 -7.22 -3.05 -18.08
N ARG A 503 -8.29 -3.70 -17.57
CA ARG A 503 -9.18 -4.56 -18.41
C ARG A 503 -10.46 -3.87 -18.88
N LEU A 504 -10.82 -2.74 -18.28
CA LEU A 504 -12.01 -1.99 -18.70
C LEU A 504 -11.71 -1.13 -19.95
N SER A 505 -12.75 -0.80 -20.70
CA SER A 505 -12.76 0.30 -21.66
C SER A 505 -12.49 1.64 -20.96
N MET A 506 -12.14 2.68 -21.72
CA MET A 506 -12.27 4.04 -21.21
C MET A 506 -13.74 4.34 -20.89
N GLU A 507 -13.98 5.19 -19.90
CA GLU A 507 -15.33 5.65 -19.61
C GLU A 507 -15.90 6.42 -20.79
N LYS A 508 -17.13 6.07 -21.14
CA LYS A 508 -17.99 6.89 -22.00
C LYS A 508 -18.98 7.60 -21.09
N PHE A 509 -19.30 8.84 -21.42
CA PHE A 509 -20.11 9.71 -20.58
C PHE A 509 -21.40 10.15 -21.27
N CYS A 510 -22.43 10.42 -20.48
CA CYS A 510 -23.63 11.11 -20.92
C CYS A 510 -24.13 12.07 -19.86
N ASN A 511 -24.50 13.29 -20.27
CA ASN A 511 -25.10 14.28 -19.39
C ASN A 511 -26.62 14.16 -19.43
N THR A 512 -27.26 14.20 -18.27
CA THR A 512 -28.72 14.23 -18.13
C THR A 512 -29.09 15.04 -16.90
N ASP A 513 -30.29 15.60 -16.88
CA ASP A 513 -30.83 16.19 -15.66
C ASP A 513 -31.37 15.09 -14.74
N VAL A 514 -31.11 15.24 -13.45
CA VAL A 514 -31.66 14.40 -12.39
C VAL A 514 -32.43 15.27 -11.39
N VAL A 515 -33.34 14.65 -10.65
CA VAL A 515 -34.13 15.32 -9.61
C VAL A 515 -33.89 14.58 -8.30
N GLU A 516 -33.55 15.32 -7.26
CA GLU A 516 -33.29 14.77 -5.93
C GLU A 516 -34.50 13.95 -5.47
N GLY A 517 -34.24 12.75 -4.94
CA GLY A 517 -35.29 11.86 -4.45
C GLY A 517 -36.12 11.17 -5.55
N ARG A 518 -36.02 11.59 -6.84
CA ARG A 518 -36.65 10.86 -7.95
C ARG A 518 -35.81 9.64 -8.28
N THR A 519 -36.37 8.46 -8.01
CA THR A 519 -35.76 7.19 -8.38
C THR A 519 -35.73 7.00 -9.90
N LEU A 520 -34.58 6.55 -10.40
CA LEU A 520 -34.32 6.19 -11.80
C LEU A 520 -34.08 4.67 -11.91
N GLU A 521 -34.58 4.05 -12.97
CA GLU A 521 -34.31 2.63 -13.27
C GLU A 521 -33.02 2.51 -14.09
N LEU A 522 -32.02 1.81 -13.57
CA LEU A 522 -30.76 1.51 -14.25
C LEU A 522 -30.76 0.06 -14.75
N GLU A 523 -30.39 -0.13 -16.01
CA GLU A 523 -30.13 -1.45 -16.59
C GLU A 523 -28.80 -1.45 -17.33
N VAL A 524 -27.96 -2.45 -17.04
CA VAL A 524 -26.72 -2.71 -17.74
C VAL A 524 -26.81 -4.07 -18.41
N VAL A 525 -26.54 -4.14 -19.72
CA VAL A 525 -26.40 -5.41 -20.45
C VAL A 525 -24.96 -5.53 -20.92
N GLN A 526 -24.29 -6.65 -20.66
CA GLN A 526 -22.87 -6.86 -20.94
C GLN A 526 -22.60 -8.25 -21.52
N VAL A 527 -21.44 -8.41 -22.17
CA VAL A 527 -20.94 -9.71 -22.65
C VAL A 527 -19.42 -9.80 -22.48
N ASN A 528 -18.93 -10.97 -22.07
CA ASN A 528 -17.50 -11.26 -21.85
C ASN A 528 -16.73 -11.53 -23.16
N GLU A 529 -16.92 -10.69 -24.17
CA GLU A 529 -16.24 -10.82 -25.46
C GLU A 529 -14.87 -10.13 -25.42
N ASP A 530 -13.80 -10.85 -25.70
CA ASP A 530 -12.46 -10.27 -25.82
C ASP A 530 -12.38 -9.32 -27.02
N LEU A 531 -11.92 -8.09 -26.77
CA LEU A 531 -11.76 -7.06 -27.80
C LEU A 531 -10.28 -6.79 -28.08
N SER A 532 -10.00 -6.29 -29.29
CA SER A 532 -8.67 -5.76 -29.60
C SER A 532 -8.35 -4.54 -28.71
N GLY A 533 -7.08 -4.38 -28.30
CA GLY A 533 -6.64 -3.23 -27.50
C GLY A 533 -6.66 -3.43 -25.98
N GLY A 534 -6.68 -4.69 -25.49
CA GLY A 534 -6.54 -4.99 -24.06
C GLY A 534 -7.79 -4.66 -23.22
N VAL A 535 -8.97 -4.68 -23.83
CA VAL A 535 -10.27 -4.61 -23.13
C VAL A 535 -10.85 -6.03 -23.08
N GLY A 536 -11.09 -6.54 -21.87
CA GLY A 536 -11.54 -7.92 -21.66
C GLY A 536 -10.44 -8.90 -21.27
N THR A 537 -10.87 -10.02 -20.68
CA THR A 537 -10.17 -11.32 -20.65
C THR A 537 -11.26 -12.39 -20.73
N ALA A 538 -11.01 -13.52 -21.42
CA ALA A 538 -11.98 -14.61 -21.62
C ALA A 538 -12.66 -15.16 -20.35
N LEU A 539 -12.18 -14.80 -19.15
CA LEU A 539 -12.68 -15.33 -17.88
C LEU A 539 -13.43 -14.29 -17.04
N THR A 540 -13.03 -13.03 -16.93
CA THR A 540 -13.67 -12.07 -15.99
C THR A 540 -14.48 -10.98 -16.71
N LEU A 541 -15.77 -10.84 -16.37
CA LEU A 541 -16.64 -9.74 -16.79
C LEU A 541 -16.89 -8.77 -15.63
N ALA A 542 -16.60 -7.49 -15.85
CA ALA A 542 -16.81 -6.39 -14.91
C ALA A 542 -17.42 -5.16 -15.62
N GLY A 543 -18.38 -4.51 -14.97
CA GLY A 543 -19.00 -3.24 -15.37
C GLY A 543 -18.94 -2.21 -14.26
N ARG A 544 -18.58 -0.98 -14.60
CA ARG A 544 -18.47 0.14 -13.66
C ARG A 544 -19.42 1.25 -14.10
N VAL A 545 -20.45 1.50 -13.30
CA VAL A 545 -21.39 2.63 -13.49
C VAL A 545 -21.09 3.68 -12.44
N GLY A 546 -20.64 4.84 -12.89
CA GLY A 546 -20.39 5.99 -12.02
C GLY A 546 -21.23 7.19 -12.41
N GLY A 547 -21.19 8.21 -11.57
CA GLY A 547 -21.75 9.51 -11.92
C GLY A 547 -21.58 10.55 -10.84
N PHE A 548 -21.68 11.81 -11.27
CA PHE A 548 -21.46 12.97 -10.42
C PHE A 548 -22.22 14.20 -10.94
N GLU A 549 -22.50 15.14 -10.04
CA GLU A 549 -23.08 16.44 -10.37
C GLU A 549 -22.12 17.25 -11.25
N LEU A 550 -22.63 17.88 -12.31
CA LEU A 550 -21.84 18.77 -13.14
C LEU A 550 -21.76 20.16 -12.49
N ILE A 551 -20.56 20.54 -12.08
CA ILE A 551 -20.28 21.85 -11.49
C ILE A 551 -19.40 22.70 -12.40
N ASP A 552 -19.48 24.02 -12.24
CA ASP A 552 -18.45 24.93 -12.74
C ASP A 552 -17.34 25.04 -11.68
N GLU A 553 -16.21 24.38 -11.93
CA GLU A 553 -15.08 24.37 -10.99
C GLU A 553 -14.48 25.76 -10.77
N GLY A 554 -14.61 26.70 -11.72
CA GLY A 554 -14.18 28.08 -11.52
C GLY A 554 -15.02 28.80 -10.47
N VAL A 555 -16.34 28.57 -10.50
CA VAL A 555 -17.26 29.08 -9.47
C VAL A 555 -17.02 28.38 -8.13
N ALA A 556 -16.91 27.06 -8.12
CA ALA A 556 -16.71 26.29 -6.89
C ALA A 556 -15.37 26.59 -6.19
N ILE A 557 -14.28 26.83 -6.94
CA ILE A 557 -13.00 27.31 -6.38
C ILE A 557 -13.16 28.71 -5.76
N LYS A 558 -13.91 29.61 -6.42
CA LYS A 558 -14.18 30.94 -5.87
C LYS A 558 -14.98 30.86 -4.58
N GLU A 559 -16.00 29.99 -4.51
CA GLU A 559 -16.77 29.73 -3.30
C GLU A 559 -15.90 29.17 -2.17
N ALA A 560 -14.96 28.28 -2.47
CA ALA A 560 -13.99 27.77 -1.49
C ALA A 560 -13.05 28.88 -0.98
N ALA A 561 -12.56 29.74 -1.86
CA ALA A 561 -11.76 30.91 -1.48
C ALA A 561 -12.58 31.91 -0.63
N ASP A 562 -13.84 32.14 -0.98
CA ASP A 562 -14.74 33.01 -0.21
C ASP A 562 -15.09 32.38 1.15
N LEU A 563 -15.27 31.06 1.24
CA LEU A 563 -15.39 30.36 2.52
C LEU A 563 -14.14 30.59 3.37
N ALA A 564 -12.95 30.42 2.79
CA ALA A 564 -11.68 30.59 3.50
C ALA A 564 -11.49 31.99 4.10
N LYS A 565 -12.09 33.04 3.51
CA LYS A 565 -12.09 34.41 4.05
C LYS A 565 -12.99 34.58 5.27
N ASN A 566 -14.04 33.77 5.38
CA ASN A 566 -15.16 33.99 6.29
C ASN A 566 -15.17 33.05 7.51
N VAL A 567 -14.14 32.20 7.63
CA VAL A 567 -13.95 31.26 8.74
C VAL A 567 -12.66 31.57 9.49
N ASP A 568 -12.58 31.12 10.73
CA ASP A 568 -11.38 31.27 11.56
C ASP A 568 -10.30 30.26 11.15
N ILE A 569 -10.70 29.03 10.82
CA ILE A 569 -9.77 27.95 10.48
C ILE A 569 -10.20 27.28 9.17
N PRO A 570 -9.67 27.72 8.02
CA PRO A 570 -9.82 27.00 6.77
C PRO A 570 -8.90 25.76 6.75
N ILE A 571 -9.48 24.60 6.48
CA ILE A 571 -8.79 23.30 6.39
C ILE A 571 -9.07 22.73 5.01
N VAL A 572 -8.03 22.64 4.18
CA VAL A 572 -8.10 21.99 2.87
C VAL A 572 -7.71 20.53 3.03
N VAL A 573 -8.55 19.60 2.57
CA VAL A 573 -8.24 18.17 2.53
C VAL A 573 -8.31 17.70 1.08
N THR A 574 -7.19 17.25 0.53
CA THR A 574 -7.08 16.84 -0.88
C THR A 574 -5.90 15.89 -1.10
N GLY A 575 -5.68 15.42 -2.32
CA GLY A 575 -4.57 14.54 -2.65
C GLY A 575 -4.83 13.66 -3.86
N LEU A 576 -4.34 12.42 -3.78
CA LEU A 576 -4.54 11.35 -4.74
C LEU A 576 -5.50 10.29 -4.19
N SER A 577 -5.83 9.29 -5.00
CA SER A 577 -6.65 8.15 -4.60
C SER A 577 -6.20 6.89 -5.33
N SER A 578 -6.94 5.78 -5.13
CA SER A 578 -6.75 4.53 -5.86
C SER A 578 -6.90 4.66 -7.39
N ASP A 579 -7.41 5.80 -7.89
CA ASP A 579 -7.45 6.12 -9.31
C ASP A 579 -6.06 6.40 -9.93
N PHE A 580 -5.10 6.76 -9.08
CA PHE A 580 -3.75 7.21 -9.47
C PHE A 580 -2.65 6.31 -8.93
N GLU A 581 -2.85 5.69 -7.78
CA GLU A 581 -1.90 4.78 -7.14
C GLU A 581 -2.54 3.39 -7.01
N TYR A 582 -2.19 2.49 -7.92
CA TYR A 582 -2.77 1.16 -8.00
C TYR A 582 -1.83 0.14 -8.67
N GLU A 583 -2.14 -1.14 -8.48
CA GLU A 583 -1.45 -2.24 -9.14
C GLU A 583 -1.70 -2.29 -10.66
N GLY A 584 -0.62 -2.48 -11.41
CA GLY A 584 -0.65 -2.68 -12.86
C GLY A 584 -0.49 -1.40 -13.67
N ALA A 585 -0.30 -0.24 -13.02
CA ALA A 585 0.22 0.93 -13.70
C ALA A 585 1.00 1.88 -12.77
N ASP A 586 2.03 2.53 -13.29
CA ASP A 586 2.76 3.57 -12.55
C ASP A 586 2.23 4.98 -12.83
N ARG A 587 2.52 5.90 -11.89
CA ARG A 587 2.24 7.32 -12.10
C ARG A 587 3.19 7.88 -13.16
N LYS A 588 2.69 8.83 -13.94
CA LYS A 588 3.49 9.53 -14.98
C LYS A 588 4.15 10.81 -14.47
N HIS A 589 3.69 11.33 -13.34
CA HIS A 589 4.15 12.57 -12.72
C HIS A 589 3.71 12.63 -11.26
N LEU A 590 4.25 13.60 -10.50
CA LEU A 590 3.93 13.80 -9.08
C LEU A 590 2.79 14.81 -8.85
N ARG A 591 2.25 15.41 -9.92
CA ARG A 591 1.21 16.45 -9.85
C ARG A 591 -0.08 15.95 -9.22
N LEU A 592 -0.76 16.86 -8.51
CA LEU A 592 -2.13 16.67 -8.07
C LEU A 592 -3.11 16.69 -9.26
N PRO A 593 -4.29 16.07 -9.10
CA PRO A 593 -5.24 15.92 -10.19
C PRO A 593 -6.01 17.21 -10.49
N GLY A 594 -6.42 17.35 -11.75
CA GLY A 594 -7.34 18.42 -12.18
C GLY A 594 -6.86 19.81 -11.78
N ARG A 595 -7.71 20.51 -11.01
CA ARG A 595 -7.49 21.90 -10.57
C ARG A 595 -7.18 22.02 -9.08
N VAL A 596 -6.69 20.95 -8.45
CA VAL A 596 -6.41 20.94 -7.02
C VAL A 596 -5.34 21.98 -6.64
N ASP A 597 -4.30 22.16 -7.46
CA ASP A 597 -3.30 23.21 -7.22
C ASP A 597 -3.92 24.62 -7.30
N ASP A 598 -4.83 24.87 -8.26
CA ASP A 598 -5.57 26.14 -8.36
C ASP A 598 -6.43 26.40 -7.10
N LEU A 599 -7.09 25.36 -6.58
CA LEU A 599 -7.90 25.44 -5.37
C LEU A 599 -7.04 25.83 -4.16
N ILE A 600 -5.90 25.17 -3.96
CA ILE A 600 -5.00 25.46 -2.85
C ILE A 600 -4.46 26.90 -2.97
N GLU A 601 -3.99 27.30 -4.15
CA GLU A 601 -3.52 28.66 -4.39
C GLU A 601 -4.61 29.72 -4.13
N ALA A 602 -5.85 29.48 -4.57
CA ALA A 602 -6.96 30.38 -4.33
C ALA A 602 -7.27 30.53 -2.82
N VAL A 603 -7.24 29.43 -2.06
CA VAL A 603 -7.45 29.45 -0.60
C VAL A 603 -6.31 30.14 0.15
N LEU A 604 -5.06 29.95 -0.31
CA LEU A 604 -3.88 30.63 0.25
C LEU A 604 -3.92 32.14 -0.01
N GLN A 605 -4.32 32.57 -1.21
CA GLN A 605 -4.46 33.98 -1.58
C GLN A 605 -5.61 34.67 -0.85
N ALA A 606 -6.70 33.94 -0.61
CA ALA A 606 -7.91 34.45 0.02
C ALA A 606 -7.71 34.87 1.48
N ASN A 607 -6.75 34.28 2.17
CA ASN A 607 -6.40 34.63 3.54
C ASN A 607 -4.89 34.98 3.60
N PRO A 608 -4.53 36.22 3.19
CA PRO A 608 -3.17 36.62 2.83
C PRO A 608 -2.22 36.84 4.02
N ASN A 609 -2.70 36.65 5.25
CA ASN A 609 -1.79 36.64 6.38
C ASN A 609 -0.73 35.55 6.24
N ALA A 610 -0.93 34.52 5.38
CA ALA A 610 0.04 33.52 4.97
C ALA A 610 1.35 34.05 4.31
N VAL A 611 1.40 35.31 3.85
CA VAL A 611 2.44 35.77 2.89
C VAL A 611 3.65 36.50 3.51
N SER A 612 3.72 36.77 4.82
CA SER A 612 4.94 37.36 5.41
C SER A 612 5.89 36.31 5.97
N GLY A 613 6.93 35.98 5.20
CA GLY A 613 8.02 35.09 5.61
C GLY A 613 9.19 35.00 4.64
N LEU A 614 8.99 35.34 3.36
CA LEU A 614 10.02 35.27 2.33
C LEU A 614 10.01 36.53 1.44
N GLN A 615 10.49 37.66 1.95
CA GLN A 615 11.01 38.74 1.11
C GLN A 615 12.30 39.34 1.70
N SER A 616 13.34 39.32 0.86
CA SER A 616 14.58 40.12 0.86
C SER A 616 15.72 39.79 1.85
N HIS A 617 16.71 39.05 1.36
CA HIS A 617 18.07 39.61 1.40
C HIS A 617 18.13 40.66 0.28
N GLU A 618 18.59 41.87 0.61
CA GLU A 618 18.66 43.10 -0.22
C GLU A 618 17.37 43.92 -0.41
N MET A 619 17.06 44.81 0.55
CA MET A 619 16.90 46.25 0.26
C MET A 619 16.82 47.10 1.53
N GLN A 620 17.38 48.30 1.45
CA GLN A 620 17.62 49.25 2.53
C GLN A 620 16.36 49.85 3.18
N MET A 621 16.56 50.27 4.43
CA MET A 621 15.71 51.10 5.28
C MET A 621 14.94 52.24 4.58
N SER A 622 13.64 52.39 4.90
CA SER A 622 13.12 53.65 5.47
C SER A 622 11.73 53.50 6.13
N ARG A 623 11.68 53.94 7.40
CA ARG A 623 10.63 54.62 8.19
C ARG A 623 9.12 54.37 7.98
N TYR A 624 8.51 54.03 9.13
CA TYR A 624 7.21 54.46 9.68
C TYR A 624 5.92 54.08 8.93
N GLU A 625 5.19 53.09 9.48
CA GLU A 625 3.96 53.34 10.24
C GLU A 625 3.63 52.13 11.13
N SER A 626 3.41 52.40 12.41
CA SER A 626 3.01 51.43 13.41
C SER A 626 1.52 51.09 13.25
N HIS A 627 1.24 50.06 12.49
CA HIS A 627 0.07 49.21 12.74
C HIS A 627 0.57 47.95 13.41
N VAL A 628 0.19 47.79 14.67
CA VAL A 628 0.29 46.50 15.37
C VAL A 628 -0.66 45.57 14.62
N PHE A 629 -0.14 44.87 13.60
CA PHE A 629 -0.82 43.75 12.99
C PHE A 629 -0.93 42.68 14.08
N ASP A 630 -2.17 42.33 14.45
CA ASP A 630 -2.43 41.24 15.37
C ASP A 630 -1.94 39.94 14.70
N ALA A 631 -0.83 39.38 15.19
CA ALA A 631 -0.20 38.18 14.65
C ALA A 631 -1.07 36.90 14.79
N ASN A 632 -2.30 37.03 15.34
CA ASN A 632 -3.30 35.96 15.45
C ASN A 632 -4.20 35.79 14.23
N GLN A 633 -3.89 36.43 13.11
CA GLN A 633 -4.81 36.51 11.99
C GLN A 633 -4.62 35.31 11.03
N PHE A 634 -5.28 34.21 11.38
CA PHE A 634 -5.70 33.01 10.62
C PHE A 634 -4.75 32.42 9.57
N SER A 635 -4.24 31.21 9.84
CA SER A 635 -3.47 30.41 8.87
C SER A 635 -4.16 29.12 8.52
N GLN A 636 -4.28 28.89 7.21
CA GLN A 636 -4.85 27.71 6.60
C GLN A 636 -4.09 26.45 7.04
N VAL A 637 -4.82 25.35 7.17
CA VAL A 637 -4.25 24.01 7.33
C VAL A 637 -4.43 23.27 6.01
N ILE A 638 -3.33 22.83 5.39
CA ILE A 638 -3.39 21.97 4.22
C ILE A 638 -3.15 20.53 4.67
N VAL A 639 -4.07 19.63 4.32
CA VAL A 639 -3.98 18.19 4.57
C VAL A 639 -3.90 17.48 3.23
N THR A 640 -2.84 16.70 3.03
CA THR A 640 -2.61 15.92 1.82
C THR A 640 -2.80 14.43 2.09
N GLN A 641 -3.46 13.72 1.17
CA GLN A 641 -3.65 12.26 1.21
C GLN A 641 -3.08 11.63 -0.06
N SER A 642 -1.98 10.89 0.05
CA SER A 642 -1.41 10.08 -1.04
C SER A 642 -0.56 8.97 -0.45
N GLY A 643 -0.42 7.85 -1.15
CA GLY A 643 0.44 6.75 -0.71
C GLY A 643 1.93 7.05 -0.90
N CYS A 644 2.27 7.81 -1.93
CA CYS A 644 3.63 8.21 -2.28
C CYS A 644 3.75 9.75 -2.44
N PRO A 645 4.97 10.29 -2.60
CA PRO A 645 5.18 11.74 -2.71
C PRO A 645 4.37 12.41 -3.83
N ILE A 646 3.98 13.65 -3.59
CA ILE A 646 3.38 14.55 -4.57
C ILE A 646 4.24 15.81 -4.70
N GLU A 647 4.20 16.47 -5.85
CA GLU A 647 4.77 17.81 -5.95
C GLU A 647 3.82 18.82 -5.27
N MET A 648 4.40 19.85 -4.65
CA MET A 648 3.64 20.87 -3.92
C MET A 648 4.18 22.25 -4.32
N PRO A 649 3.85 22.77 -5.51
CA PRO A 649 4.39 24.06 -6.00
C PRO A 649 4.02 25.26 -5.11
N TRP A 650 3.00 25.09 -4.28
CA TRP A 650 2.48 26.06 -3.31
C TRP A 650 3.07 25.91 -1.90
N GLU A 651 3.90 24.90 -1.61
CA GLU A 651 4.38 24.55 -0.26
C GLU A 651 5.04 25.75 0.46
N SER A 652 5.82 26.55 -0.27
CA SER A 652 6.55 27.69 0.31
C SER A 652 5.63 28.79 0.85
N LYS A 653 4.35 28.77 0.48
CA LYS A 653 3.30 29.70 0.95
C LYS A 653 2.47 29.12 2.10
N VAL A 654 2.68 27.85 2.46
CA VAL A 654 1.90 27.15 3.48
C VAL A 654 2.64 27.15 4.80
N ALA A 655 2.02 27.70 5.84
CA ALA A 655 2.59 27.70 7.20
C ALA A 655 2.27 26.42 7.99
N THR A 656 1.18 25.72 7.65
CA THR A 656 0.71 24.51 8.34
C THR A 656 0.35 23.42 7.33
N LEU A 657 1.09 22.32 7.33
CA LEU A 657 0.96 21.22 6.37
C LEU A 657 0.98 19.88 7.11
N VAL A 658 -0.04 19.07 6.85
CA VAL A 658 -0.22 17.72 7.38
C VAL A 658 -0.27 16.73 6.21
N HIS A 659 0.43 15.62 6.34
CA HIS A 659 0.36 14.50 5.41
C HIS A 659 -0.29 13.30 6.09
N ALA A 660 -1.40 12.81 5.52
CA ALA A 660 -2.28 11.83 6.15
C ALA A 660 -2.35 10.48 5.43
N TRP A 661 -1.51 10.27 4.41
CA TRP A 661 -1.45 9.04 3.63
C TRP A 661 -2.81 8.60 3.06
N PHE A 662 -2.95 7.31 2.74
CA PHE A 662 -4.27 6.66 2.67
C PHE A 662 -4.60 6.08 4.05
N GLY A 663 -5.59 6.66 4.73
CA GLY A 663 -5.78 6.46 6.17
C GLY A 663 -6.71 5.30 6.56
N GLY A 664 -7.19 4.49 5.62
CA GLY A 664 -8.11 3.39 5.91
C GLY A 664 -9.44 3.84 6.56
N GLN A 665 -10.11 2.91 7.25
CA GLN A 665 -11.49 3.12 7.74
C GLN A 665 -11.63 4.24 8.80
N GLU A 666 -10.58 4.50 9.56
CA GLU A 666 -10.57 5.50 10.66
C GLU A 666 -9.91 6.83 10.24
N THR A 667 -9.70 7.06 8.93
CA THR A 667 -8.99 8.24 8.40
C THR A 667 -9.51 9.57 8.97
N GLY A 668 -10.83 9.76 9.04
CA GLY A 668 -11.43 10.98 9.58
C GLY A 668 -11.15 11.18 11.07
N HIS A 669 -11.33 10.15 11.89
CA HIS A 669 -11.08 10.23 13.33
C HIS A 669 -9.60 10.43 13.64
N GLY A 670 -8.70 9.67 13.01
CA GLY A 670 -7.26 9.85 13.21
C GLY A 670 -6.78 11.24 12.83
N LEU A 671 -7.29 11.79 11.71
CA LEU A 671 -7.02 13.16 11.31
C LEU A 671 -7.56 14.18 12.34
N ALA A 672 -8.81 14.04 12.76
CA ALA A 672 -9.39 14.92 13.78
C ALA A 672 -8.61 14.86 15.10
N ASP A 673 -8.18 13.67 15.54
CA ASP A 673 -7.42 13.51 16.77
C ASP A 673 -6.09 14.27 16.75
N VAL A 674 -5.39 14.23 15.61
CA VAL A 674 -4.17 15.03 15.41
C VAL A 674 -4.50 16.51 15.36
N LEU A 675 -5.45 16.93 14.52
CA LEU A 675 -5.78 18.35 14.32
C LEU A 675 -6.21 19.04 15.61
N PHE A 676 -7.01 18.38 16.45
CA PHE A 676 -7.50 18.92 17.72
C PHE A 676 -6.58 18.60 18.92
N GLY A 677 -5.47 17.89 18.70
CA GLY A 677 -4.49 17.60 19.76
C GLY A 677 -4.96 16.58 20.80
N ARG A 678 -5.92 15.72 20.46
CA ARG A 678 -6.21 14.51 21.24
C ARG A 678 -5.06 13.51 21.14
N VAL A 679 -4.40 13.50 19.98
CA VAL A 679 -3.15 12.80 19.74
C VAL A 679 -2.09 13.82 19.32
N ASN A 680 -0.92 13.74 19.94
CA ASN A 680 0.26 14.48 19.51
C ASN A 680 0.86 13.78 18.27
N PRO A 681 1.04 14.47 17.12
CA PRO A 681 1.59 13.85 15.92
C PRO A 681 3.00 13.31 16.21
N SER A 682 3.24 12.09 15.75
CA SER A 682 4.49 11.37 15.94
C SER A 682 4.92 10.55 14.72
N GLY A 683 4.19 10.64 13.61
CA GLY A 683 4.60 10.05 12.35
C GLY A 683 5.84 10.74 11.78
N ARG A 684 6.71 9.96 11.16
CA ARG A 684 7.93 10.39 10.47
C ARG A 684 7.86 9.91 9.02
N LEU A 685 8.26 10.72 8.04
CA LEU A 685 8.18 10.31 6.64
C LEU A 685 8.96 9.01 6.38
N SER A 686 8.28 8.00 5.84
CA SER A 686 8.90 6.74 5.38
C SER A 686 9.56 6.83 4.01
N GLN A 687 9.42 7.99 3.34
CA GLN A 687 9.94 8.28 2.01
C GLN A 687 10.43 9.73 1.94
N THR A 688 11.44 9.99 1.13
CA THR A 688 11.89 11.33 0.79
C THR A 688 10.92 11.95 -0.23
N PHE A 689 10.46 13.18 0.02
CA PHE A 689 9.59 13.90 -0.90
C PHE A 689 10.44 14.79 -1.81
N PRO A 690 10.58 14.49 -3.12
CA PRO A 690 11.40 15.30 -4.01
C PRO A 690 10.76 16.64 -4.34
N MET A 691 11.60 17.66 -4.57
CA MET A 691 11.16 18.94 -5.19
C MET A 691 10.61 18.76 -6.60
N SER A 692 11.10 17.76 -7.34
CA SER A 692 10.67 17.44 -8.70
C SER A 692 11.01 15.98 -9.00
N VAL A 693 10.19 15.31 -9.81
CA VAL A 693 10.51 13.96 -10.30
C VAL A 693 11.86 13.91 -11.02
N LYS A 694 12.33 15.02 -11.60
CA LYS A 694 13.64 15.10 -12.27
C LYS A 694 14.82 15.01 -11.31
N HIS A 695 14.58 15.20 -10.01
CA HIS A 695 15.60 15.15 -8.98
C HIS A 695 15.70 13.78 -8.31
N THR A 696 14.89 12.81 -8.74
CA THR A 696 14.96 11.46 -8.19
C THR A 696 16.10 10.67 -8.83
N PRO A 697 16.73 9.74 -8.10
CA PRO A 697 17.81 8.91 -8.65
C PRO A 697 17.36 8.07 -9.85
N SER A 698 16.09 7.69 -9.85
CA SER A 698 15.49 6.83 -10.87
C SER A 698 14.94 7.57 -12.09
N TYR A 699 15.03 8.91 -12.18
CA TYR A 699 14.32 9.69 -13.20
C TYR A 699 14.56 9.20 -14.65
N LEU A 700 15.80 8.85 -14.97
CA LEU A 700 16.20 8.39 -16.32
C LEU A 700 15.99 6.89 -16.54
N SER A 701 15.67 6.15 -15.48
CA SER A 701 15.65 4.69 -15.43
C SER A 701 14.37 4.16 -14.79
N PHE A 702 13.32 4.98 -14.76
CA PHE A 702 11.98 4.63 -14.32
C PHE A 702 11.01 4.94 -15.46
N SER A 703 10.30 3.91 -15.94
CA SER A 703 9.46 3.86 -17.16
C SER A 703 10.14 3.51 -18.49
N LYS A 704 9.33 2.91 -19.39
CA LYS A 704 9.58 2.54 -20.81
C LYS A 704 11.04 2.33 -21.21
N SER A 705 11.49 1.09 -21.08
CA SER A 705 12.58 0.53 -21.86
C SER A 705 12.04 -0.39 -22.94
N ASP A 706 12.81 -0.62 -24.00
CA ASP A 706 12.50 -1.66 -25.01
C ASP A 706 12.74 -3.08 -24.44
N TYR A 707 13.69 -3.23 -23.50
CA TYR A 707 13.98 -4.53 -22.88
C TYR A 707 14.54 -4.40 -21.44
N ASP A 708 15.62 -3.63 -21.26
CA ASP A 708 16.37 -3.56 -20.00
C ASP A 708 16.11 -2.27 -19.22
N ILE A 709 15.75 -2.40 -17.94
CA ILE A 709 15.62 -1.27 -17.00
C ILE A 709 16.85 -1.29 -16.09
N VAL A 710 17.79 -0.37 -16.31
CA VAL A 710 19.05 -0.34 -15.56
C VAL A 710 18.89 0.43 -14.25
N TYR A 711 19.11 -0.23 -13.11
CA TYR A 711 19.14 0.41 -11.78
C TYR A 711 20.51 1.07 -11.57
N GLY A 712 20.78 2.10 -12.37
CA GLY A 712 22.06 2.78 -12.47
C GLY A 712 22.42 3.63 -11.24
N GLU A 713 21.43 3.98 -10.43
CA GLU A 713 21.61 4.65 -9.14
C GLU A 713 22.25 3.75 -8.07
N GLY A 714 22.30 2.44 -8.28
CA GLY A 714 22.95 1.51 -7.37
C GLY A 714 22.34 1.54 -5.97
N VAL A 715 23.19 1.67 -4.95
CA VAL A 715 22.75 1.74 -3.53
C VAL A 715 22.22 3.12 -3.13
N PHE A 716 22.26 4.10 -4.04
CA PHE A 716 21.86 5.48 -3.80
C PHE A 716 20.38 5.68 -4.19
N ILE A 717 19.47 5.11 -3.38
CA ILE A 717 18.02 5.37 -3.45
C ILE A 717 17.53 6.17 -2.23
N GLY A 718 16.42 6.90 -2.38
CA GLY A 718 15.84 7.66 -1.27
C GLY A 718 16.83 8.63 -0.64
N HIS A 719 16.82 8.77 0.70
CA HIS A 719 17.72 9.65 1.45
C HIS A 719 19.21 9.40 1.16
N ARG A 720 19.60 8.15 0.88
CA ARG A 720 20.99 7.81 0.51
C ARG A 720 21.46 8.59 -0.71
N TYR A 721 20.58 8.81 -1.68
CA TYR A 721 20.86 9.61 -2.87
C TYR A 721 21.02 11.09 -2.52
N TYR A 722 19.98 11.69 -1.93
CA TYR A 722 19.91 13.14 -1.69
C TYR A 722 21.06 13.64 -0.81
N GLU A 723 21.42 12.88 0.22
CA GLU A 723 22.56 13.21 1.07
C GLU A 723 23.90 13.08 0.31
N SER A 724 24.05 12.05 -0.54
CA SER A 724 25.31 11.81 -1.26
C SER A 724 25.57 12.80 -2.41
N VAL A 725 24.51 13.38 -2.97
CA VAL A 725 24.64 14.42 -4.01
C VAL A 725 24.48 15.85 -3.46
N ASP A 726 24.42 15.99 -2.13
CA ASP A 726 24.23 17.27 -1.43
C ASP A 726 23.07 18.10 -2.00
N ARG A 727 21.88 17.48 -2.01
CA ARG A 727 20.68 18.08 -2.59
C ARG A 727 19.49 18.03 -1.65
N ASP A 728 18.94 19.20 -1.35
CA ASP A 728 17.70 19.30 -0.59
C ASP A 728 16.48 18.71 -1.34
N PRO A 729 15.79 17.72 -0.75
CA PRO A 729 14.43 17.37 -1.13
C PRO A 729 13.42 18.40 -0.58
N LEU A 730 12.15 18.26 -0.95
CA LEU A 730 11.06 19.05 -0.37
C LEU A 730 10.86 18.71 1.11
N PHE A 731 10.84 17.41 1.43
CA PHE A 731 10.87 16.90 2.80
C PHE A 731 11.77 15.67 2.88
N TYR A 732 12.47 15.54 3.99
CA TYR A 732 13.49 14.52 4.22
C TYR A 732 12.88 13.22 4.76
N PHE A 733 13.53 12.09 4.48
CA PHE A 733 13.23 10.83 5.16
C PHE A 733 13.33 10.99 6.68
N GLY A 734 12.41 10.35 7.41
CA GLY A 734 12.36 10.41 8.86
C GLY A 734 11.89 11.76 9.41
N GLN A 735 11.54 12.75 8.58
CA GLN A 735 11.08 14.06 9.04
C GLN A 735 9.63 14.01 9.54
N GLY A 736 9.34 14.67 10.65
CA GLY A 736 7.99 14.86 11.19
C GLY A 736 8.02 15.74 12.43
N LEU A 737 7.05 16.63 12.59
CA LEU A 737 6.97 17.53 13.74
C LEU A 737 6.07 16.93 14.83
N SER A 738 6.31 17.37 16.06
CA SER A 738 5.49 17.10 17.23
C SER A 738 4.91 18.41 17.78
N TYR A 739 3.84 18.33 18.57
CA TYR A 739 3.43 19.43 19.43
C TYR A 739 4.36 19.60 20.64
N SER A 740 5.17 18.59 20.95
CA SER A 740 6.22 18.67 21.98
C SER A 740 7.62 18.85 21.37
N THR A 741 8.62 18.95 22.23
CA THR A 741 10.04 19.03 21.88
C THR A 741 10.82 18.01 22.71
N PHE A 742 11.89 17.47 22.14
CA PHE A 742 12.67 16.42 22.76
C PHE A 742 14.16 16.77 22.74
N GLU A 743 14.84 16.47 23.84
CA GLU A 743 16.29 16.64 24.00
C GLU A 743 16.96 15.29 24.14
N TYR A 744 18.13 15.14 23.52
CA TYR A 744 18.91 13.91 23.52
C TYR A 744 20.21 14.17 24.27
N SER A 745 20.61 13.23 25.12
CA SER A 745 21.83 13.38 25.91
C SER A 745 22.46 12.04 26.25
N LYS A 746 23.67 12.06 26.84
CA LYS A 746 24.38 10.89 27.35
C LYS A 746 24.48 9.72 26.35
N LEU A 747 24.84 10.03 25.11
CA LEU A 747 25.19 9.00 24.12
C LEU A 747 26.37 8.17 24.65
N GLN A 748 26.15 6.86 24.81
CA GLN A 748 27.16 5.89 25.22
C GLN A 748 27.37 4.89 24.09
N VAL A 749 28.59 4.89 23.54
CA VAL A 749 29.02 3.97 22.49
C VAL A 749 30.32 3.31 22.95
N PRO A 750 30.40 1.97 23.00
CA PRO A 750 31.65 1.26 23.23
C PRO A 750 32.72 1.68 22.22
N LYS A 751 33.98 1.79 22.64
CA LYS A 751 35.06 2.27 21.78
C LYS A 751 35.48 1.29 20.69
N THR A 752 35.12 0.02 20.83
CA THR A 752 35.57 -1.06 19.96
C THR A 752 34.43 -2.02 19.69
N PHE A 753 34.27 -2.40 18.43
CA PHE A 753 33.39 -3.47 17.98
C PHE A 753 34.24 -4.74 17.78
N GLU A 754 33.85 -5.87 18.36
CA GLU A 754 34.59 -7.12 18.14
C GLU A 754 34.28 -7.69 16.76
N ALA A 755 35.31 -7.99 15.96
CA ALA A 755 35.19 -8.47 14.58
C ALA A 755 34.74 -9.95 14.52
N THR A 756 33.56 -10.25 15.04
CA THR A 756 32.93 -11.57 14.99
C THR A 756 31.47 -11.46 14.57
N GLU A 757 30.93 -12.48 13.91
CA GLU A 757 29.56 -12.45 13.40
C GLU A 757 28.49 -12.36 14.49
N ASP A 758 28.77 -12.92 15.68
CA ASP A 758 27.83 -12.96 16.81
C ASP A 758 27.92 -11.73 17.72
N HIS A 759 28.88 -10.82 17.48
CA HIS A 759 29.05 -9.64 18.32
C HIS A 759 27.88 -8.67 18.19
N LYS A 760 27.40 -8.20 19.33
CA LYS A 760 26.32 -7.22 19.45
C LYS A 760 26.80 -6.07 20.33
N MET A 761 26.93 -4.89 19.73
CA MET A 761 27.37 -3.68 20.41
C MET A 761 26.17 -2.84 20.83
N LYS A 762 26.03 -2.58 22.13
CA LYS A 762 24.95 -1.75 22.67
C LYS A 762 25.28 -0.27 22.56
N VAL A 763 24.34 0.51 22.04
CA VAL A 763 24.37 1.98 22.00
C VAL A 763 23.22 2.50 22.85
N LEU A 764 23.51 3.38 23.81
CA LEU A 764 22.50 3.96 24.71
C LEU A 764 22.41 5.47 24.51
N VAL A 765 21.20 6.03 24.56
CA VAL A 765 20.97 7.48 24.55
C VAL A 765 19.78 7.82 25.44
N ASP A 766 19.89 8.89 26.21
CA ASP A 766 18.79 9.44 27.00
C ASP A 766 17.97 10.38 26.12
N VAL A 767 16.64 10.22 26.11
CA VAL A 767 15.70 11.12 25.47
C VAL A 767 14.76 11.70 26.50
N LYS A 768 14.65 13.02 26.54
CA LYS A 768 13.79 13.76 27.45
C LYS A 768 12.73 14.54 26.68
N ASN A 769 11.48 14.42 27.10
CA ASN A 769 10.43 15.32 26.63
C ASN A 769 10.54 16.67 27.38
N THR A 770 10.86 17.73 26.65
CA THR A 770 11.05 19.10 27.17
C THR A 770 9.98 20.07 26.71
N GLY A 771 9.08 19.64 25.82
CA GLY A 771 8.03 20.48 25.31
C GLY A 771 6.79 20.51 26.21
N PRO A 772 5.69 21.12 25.75
CA PRO A 772 4.52 21.36 26.59
C PRO A 772 3.49 20.22 26.64
N TYR A 773 3.74 19.10 25.95
CA TYR A 773 2.78 17.99 25.82
C TYR A 773 3.46 16.65 26.03
N ASP A 774 2.71 15.67 26.53
CA ASP A 774 3.06 14.27 26.33
C ASP A 774 3.17 13.99 24.83
N GLY A 775 4.09 13.12 24.44
CA GLY A 775 4.29 12.83 23.02
C GLY A 775 5.25 11.68 22.80
N SER A 776 5.22 11.18 21.57
CA SER A 776 6.15 10.15 21.14
C SER A 776 7.25 10.71 20.26
N GLU A 777 8.48 10.25 20.49
CA GLU A 777 9.66 10.59 19.69
C GLU A 777 10.21 9.33 19.02
N VAL A 778 10.65 9.46 17.77
CA VAL A 778 11.35 8.44 16.99
C VAL A 778 12.81 8.80 16.96
N VAL A 779 13.61 8.06 17.73
CA VAL A 779 15.06 8.15 17.70
C VAL A 779 15.57 7.35 16.51
N GLN A 780 16.37 7.95 15.65
CA GLN A 780 16.96 7.30 14.48
C GLN A 780 18.48 7.18 14.66
N VAL A 781 19.01 5.99 14.38
CA VAL A 781 20.44 5.67 14.47
C VAL A 781 20.98 5.40 13.09
N TYR A 782 21.94 6.22 12.69
CA TYR A 782 22.66 6.08 11.44
C TYR A 782 24.10 5.66 11.69
N VAL A 783 24.67 4.90 10.76
CA VAL A 783 26.09 4.54 10.75
C VAL A 783 26.76 5.14 9.51
N HIS A 784 27.93 5.73 9.72
CA HIS A 784 28.80 6.27 8.67
C HIS A 784 30.18 5.62 8.74
N ASP A 785 30.72 5.29 7.57
CA ASP A 785 32.06 4.76 7.36
C ASP A 785 32.90 5.82 6.61
N PRO A 786 33.70 6.64 7.33
CA PRO A 786 34.44 7.77 6.77
C PRO A 786 35.60 7.37 5.87
N GLU A 787 36.15 6.17 6.02
CA GLU A 787 37.37 5.72 5.33
C GLU A 787 37.12 4.52 4.40
N SER A 788 35.85 4.15 4.17
CA SER A 788 35.44 3.08 3.28
C SER A 788 36.16 3.14 1.93
N THR A 789 36.73 2.02 1.51
CA THR A 789 37.37 1.91 0.18
C THR A 789 36.34 1.91 -0.96
N MET A 790 35.09 1.56 -0.63
CA MET A 790 33.96 1.61 -1.54
C MET A 790 33.18 2.91 -1.40
N LEU A 791 32.61 3.42 -2.50
CA LEU A 791 31.65 4.51 -2.43
C LEU A 791 30.38 4.02 -1.71
N ARG A 792 30.07 4.61 -0.55
CA ARG A 792 28.91 4.29 0.29
C ARG A 792 27.99 5.50 0.42
N PRO A 793 26.71 5.31 0.79
CA PRO A 793 25.88 6.41 1.26
C PRO A 793 26.57 7.17 2.39
N VAL A 794 26.36 8.48 2.47
CA VAL A 794 26.91 9.33 3.53
C VAL A 794 26.63 8.73 4.90
N ARG A 795 25.42 8.23 5.12
CA ARG A 795 25.06 7.46 6.30
C ARG A 795 23.87 6.57 5.97
N GLU A 796 23.70 5.50 6.74
CA GLU A 796 22.64 4.51 6.54
C GLU A 796 21.86 4.30 7.84
N LEU A 797 20.53 4.24 7.77
CA LEU A 797 19.71 3.90 8.94
C LEU A 797 19.99 2.45 9.36
N LYS A 798 20.41 2.25 10.61
CA LYS A 798 20.70 0.93 11.20
C LYS A 798 19.98 0.67 12.52
N GLY A 799 19.17 1.62 12.98
CA GLY A 799 18.35 1.45 14.18
C GLY A 799 17.30 2.55 14.28
N PHE A 800 16.15 2.21 14.86
CA PHE A 800 15.15 3.19 15.26
C PHE A 800 14.36 2.69 16.46
N ALA A 801 13.81 3.61 17.25
CA ALA A 801 12.94 3.29 18.36
C ALA A 801 11.93 4.42 18.57
N LYS A 802 10.68 4.05 18.80
CA LYS A 802 9.62 4.99 19.16
C LYS A 802 9.36 4.92 20.66
N LEU A 803 9.45 6.06 21.33
CA LEU A 803 9.28 6.18 22.77
C LEU A 803 8.11 7.08 23.04
N PHE A 804 7.14 6.64 23.84
CA PHE A 804 6.20 7.55 24.47
C PHE A 804 6.85 8.16 25.72
N LEU A 805 6.82 9.48 25.82
CA LEU A 805 7.38 10.23 26.94
C LEU A 805 6.33 11.21 27.47
N ALA A 806 5.95 11.04 28.73
CA ALA A 806 5.18 12.05 29.45
C ALA A 806 5.97 13.36 29.57
N LEU A 807 5.27 14.46 29.81
CA LEU A 807 5.86 15.78 30.03
C LEU A 807 6.98 15.72 31.10
N ASN A 808 8.18 16.19 30.74
CA ASN A 808 9.40 16.17 31.55
C ASN A 808 10.00 14.78 31.83
N GLU A 809 9.42 13.71 31.29
CA GLU A 809 9.97 12.35 31.42
C GLU A 809 11.28 12.21 30.64
N THR A 810 12.20 11.41 31.17
CA THR A 810 13.42 10.98 30.48
C THR A 810 13.45 9.46 30.47
N GLN A 811 13.68 8.85 29.30
CA GLN A 811 13.94 7.43 29.16
C GLN A 811 15.28 7.22 28.44
N THR A 812 15.99 6.16 28.83
CA THR A 812 17.17 5.68 28.10
C THR A 812 16.73 4.61 27.11
N VAL A 813 17.09 4.77 25.84
CA VAL A 813 16.82 3.77 24.80
C VAL A 813 18.11 3.04 24.43
N GLU A 814 17.97 1.73 24.16
CA GLU A 814 19.05 0.84 23.75
C GLU A 814 18.88 0.45 22.27
N PHE A 815 19.97 0.58 21.51
CA PHE A 815 20.11 0.05 20.16
C PHE A 815 21.21 -0.99 20.12
N VAL A 816 21.07 -1.95 19.22
CA VAL A 816 22.09 -2.97 18.97
C VAL A 816 22.65 -2.77 17.58
N LEU A 817 23.96 -2.52 17.50
CA LEU A 817 24.71 -2.59 16.26
C LEU A 817 25.35 -3.98 16.14
N ASP A 818 25.32 -4.54 14.95
CA ASP A 818 25.76 -5.89 14.61
C ASP A 818 26.49 -5.91 13.25
N LYS A 819 26.78 -7.11 12.72
CA LYS A 819 27.44 -7.29 11.41
C LYS A 819 26.73 -6.55 10.26
N TYR A 820 25.40 -6.42 10.27
CA TYR A 820 24.62 -5.71 9.25
C TYR A 820 24.79 -4.18 9.32
N SER A 821 25.13 -3.69 10.51
CA SER A 821 25.23 -2.26 10.79
C SER A 821 26.44 -1.63 10.12
N LEU A 822 27.51 -2.40 9.93
CA LEU A 822 28.79 -1.92 9.40
C LEU A 822 29.01 -2.33 7.94
N SER A 823 28.45 -3.47 7.51
CA SER A 823 28.84 -4.10 6.25
C SER A 823 28.21 -3.51 4.99
N TYR A 824 28.96 -3.59 3.89
CA TYR A 824 28.50 -3.48 2.50
C TYR A 824 28.73 -4.82 1.78
N TRP A 825 28.12 -5.03 0.61
CA TRP A 825 28.34 -6.24 -0.19
C TRP A 825 29.53 -6.08 -1.14
N SER A 826 30.60 -6.86 -0.91
CA SER A 826 31.76 -6.92 -1.79
C SER A 826 31.53 -7.91 -2.93
N GLN A 827 31.41 -7.39 -4.16
CA GLN A 827 31.25 -8.22 -5.35
C GLN A 827 32.49 -9.03 -5.71
N GLU A 828 33.68 -8.49 -5.42
CA GLU A 828 34.93 -9.22 -5.66
C GLU A 828 35.02 -10.48 -4.81
N ARG A 829 34.50 -10.41 -3.58
CA ARG A 829 34.55 -11.51 -2.61
C ARG A 829 33.29 -12.35 -2.59
N SER A 830 32.19 -11.85 -3.15
CA SER A 830 30.83 -12.38 -2.98
C SER A 830 30.45 -12.55 -1.51
N LYS A 831 30.82 -11.56 -0.66
CA LYS A 831 30.57 -11.57 0.78
C LYS A 831 30.18 -10.19 1.29
N TRP A 832 29.42 -10.17 2.37
CA TRP A 832 29.33 -8.97 3.21
C TRP A 832 30.69 -8.67 3.82
N THR A 833 31.07 -7.40 3.82
CA THR A 833 32.37 -6.91 4.29
C THR A 833 32.17 -5.70 5.18
N ALA A 834 32.66 -5.74 6.41
CA ALA A 834 32.88 -4.56 7.25
C ALA A 834 34.39 -4.34 7.35
N GLU A 835 34.89 -3.21 6.86
CA GLU A 835 36.33 -2.91 6.78
C GLU A 835 36.87 -2.48 8.14
N ALA A 836 38.06 -2.94 8.50
CA ALA A 836 38.75 -2.42 9.68
C ALA A 836 38.92 -0.90 9.56
N GLY A 837 38.60 -0.17 10.63
CA GLY A 837 38.61 1.29 10.61
C GLY A 837 37.70 1.90 11.66
N ASP A 838 37.66 3.22 11.66
CA ASP A 838 36.76 3.97 12.53
C ASP A 838 35.39 4.10 11.88
N TYR A 839 34.34 3.84 12.66
CA TYR A 839 32.93 4.03 12.29
C TYR A 839 32.32 5.11 13.16
N VAL A 840 31.35 5.84 12.62
CA VAL A 840 30.62 6.89 13.34
C VAL A 840 29.17 6.48 13.52
N VAL A 841 28.72 6.43 14.79
CA VAL A 841 27.31 6.35 15.15
C VAL A 841 26.75 7.75 15.23
N ILE A 842 25.63 7.98 14.57
CA ILE A 842 24.94 9.26 14.49
C ILE A 842 23.51 9.08 15.02
N ILE A 843 23.14 9.87 16.04
CA ILE A 843 21.78 9.95 16.56
C ILE A 843 21.12 11.19 15.98
N ALA A 844 19.98 10.99 15.33
CA ALA A 844 19.22 12.05 14.67
C ALA A 844 17.70 11.87 14.87
N SER A 845 16.95 12.95 14.68
CA SER A 845 15.48 12.92 14.64
C SER A 845 14.91 12.76 13.21
N SER A 846 15.75 12.92 12.19
CA SER A 846 15.46 12.64 10.78
C SER A 846 16.75 12.56 9.94
N SER A 847 16.62 12.27 8.65
CA SER A 847 17.73 12.31 7.69
C SER A 847 18.13 13.73 7.28
N LYS A 848 17.39 14.76 7.72
CA LYS A 848 17.75 16.16 7.47
C LYS A 848 19.10 16.49 8.14
N PRO A 849 20.05 17.14 7.45
CA PRO A 849 21.37 17.43 8.01
C PRO A 849 21.33 18.19 9.35
N GLN A 850 20.38 19.12 9.51
CA GLN A 850 20.24 19.93 10.74
C GLN A 850 19.60 19.17 11.91
N ASP A 851 19.05 17.98 11.65
CA ASP A 851 18.38 17.13 12.65
C ASP A 851 19.32 16.08 13.24
N GLU A 852 20.62 16.13 12.90
CA GLU A 852 21.65 15.41 13.62
C GLU A 852 21.89 16.03 15.00
N ILE A 853 21.93 15.20 16.05
CA ILE A 853 21.94 15.66 17.43
C ILE A 853 23.22 15.25 18.17
N LEU A 854 23.58 13.96 18.10
CA LEU A 854 24.76 13.42 18.78
C LEU A 854 25.54 12.50 17.83
N ARG A 855 26.86 12.48 17.97
CA ARG A 855 27.72 11.53 17.26
C ARG A 855 28.81 10.97 18.17
N ALA A 856 29.23 9.74 17.90
CA ALA A 856 30.37 9.11 18.57
C ALA A 856 31.09 8.15 17.62
N THR A 857 32.40 8.02 17.80
CA THR A 857 33.25 7.14 17.00
C THR A 857 33.57 5.86 17.78
N PHE A 858 33.60 4.73 17.09
CA PHE A 858 34.11 3.46 17.58
C PHE A 858 34.96 2.81 16.50
N ASN A 859 35.87 1.92 16.90
CA ASN A 859 36.79 1.26 15.99
C ASN A 859 36.41 -0.21 15.76
N LEU A 860 36.45 -0.66 14.52
CA LEU A 860 36.49 -2.08 14.15
C LEU A 860 37.97 -2.44 13.90
N PRO A 861 38.61 -3.28 14.74
CA PRO A 861 40.05 -3.49 14.65
C PRO A 861 40.48 -4.38 13.47
N GLU A 862 39.58 -5.24 12.98
CA GLU A 862 39.86 -6.21 11.92
C GLU A 862 38.67 -6.30 10.95
N THR A 863 38.97 -6.49 9.66
CA THR A 863 37.94 -6.61 8.63
C THR A 863 37.15 -7.90 8.83
N LEU A 864 35.82 -7.79 8.90
CA LEU A 864 34.89 -8.92 9.02
C LEU A 864 34.31 -9.27 7.66
N PHE A 865 34.30 -10.55 7.32
CA PHE A 865 33.64 -11.08 6.12
C PHE A 865 32.58 -12.10 6.53
N TRP A 866 31.38 -12.02 5.97
CA TRP A 866 30.30 -12.94 6.30
C TRP A 866 29.31 -13.16 5.15
N GLU A 867 28.48 -14.19 5.27
CA GLU A 867 27.40 -14.59 4.35
C GLU A 867 26.21 -15.06 5.19
N GLY A 868 25.03 -15.25 4.59
CA GLY A 868 23.90 -15.82 5.32
C GLY A 868 23.11 -14.81 6.14
N VAL A 869 22.64 -15.26 7.30
CA VAL A 869 21.79 -14.51 8.23
C VAL A 869 22.46 -14.37 9.59
#